data_AF-A0AAV1I4E6-F1
#
_entry.id   AF-A0AAV1I4E6-F1
#
_cell.length_a   1.000
_cell.length_b   1.000
_cell.length_c   1.000
_cell.angle_alpha   90.00
_cell.angle_beta   90.00
_cell.angle_gamma   90.00
#
_symmetry.space_group_name_H-M   'P 1'
#
loop_
_entity.id
_entity.type
_entity.pdbx_description
1 polymer ?
#
loop_
_entity_poly.entity_id
_entity_poly.type
_entity_poly.pdbx_seq_one_letter_code
_entity_poly.pdbx_strand_id
1 'polypeptide(L)'
;MLLQGLGRCLVLGPWTSSERCHASEVPIDMRRQASFGGCLRWAYRSAQANYHSGKVLSGADAIRGLTFSDVLKHRSLCDPLLPRWAASRAGTVQVTSAARSSTGRTVLLVESPAKARKLQQFLGDHYKVLASYGHVRDLPAKSGSVQPDEDFRLLWERLRAAQPRLQEIAQAIREAQTLILATDPDREGEAISWHVQEELAAAGALHGVNVQRITFTEVTQQAVRQALGAPRAISQELVDAYLARRALDYLYGFTLSPLLWRKLPGSKSAGRVQSVALRLVCEREAEIEAFLSREYWTVHCLLEAQPGQPFPAQLVQVNGKAVPEQGLDQDAADKAAKDLQQIVLQVADVATKDVRRNPLPPFTTSTMQQDASSRLGFSPSSTMQLAQQLYEGSASSQGEGLITYMRTDSIQMATSAIADIRKVVEGLHGSSYLPDSPRTYKSRAKNAQEAHEAVRPTQAGRAPEQAPLPKGSQLARLYRLIWSRALASQMTAARMLQATANIAGGGADSYVLRSTASTVAFPGYLAVYPPKRSAGAASTDNADDESDEDDQDHEHSSKQSLQQHQAALLALQQGQAVKLLDVRPDQHFTRPPPKYTEASLIKALEQLGIGRPSTYAATLKVLQDRGYVVKEGRALRPESRGRVLSSFLHAFFPQYVDYGFTASLEDQLDEVSAGKAVWKEVLKGFWVPFEQLVSQTSGISITEVIDVLDPIMAAQLFPPQEGQSEDDARKCPSCGGRLGLKLAKSGGFIGCSNYPDCGYARPLDPAANGDSAPAEMELWLGTHPTTGQEIRVLQGPYGWYLEASAATGQVSDGTANGASENGSKGAAAGTKKRAKAKAPKPQRVSLGKLPAGQVPEITLQEAVELLQWPKELGRHPDDGEPVTAAVGAYGPYVRHQALNASLPKELDPLDITLEEAIQLLAAKAARKTARKGRAATPSGSSASAGGAARKTPAPGSASKGAATPKKRGRPRKAENGEDAAADPSSTGAAAPKRRGRPRKVEGGKGDAAHSDSLDTAAPKKRGRPTKKSNAVADAQDGGGAGTGARQKATGRGSKKSSASPRQRSQTALGSSDTTETRVESANGAASSAASKPRGRPKKSISAKMASA
;
A
#
# COMPACT_ATOMS: atom_id res chain seq x y z
N MET A 1 -2.53 64.11 19.64
CA MET A 1 -2.15 64.39 18.23
C MET A 1 -1.03 65.43 18.23
N LEU A 2 0.02 65.34 17.41
CA LEU A 2 0.55 64.19 16.66
C LEU A 2 2.01 64.51 16.29
N LEU A 3 2.98 63.74 16.77
CA LEU A 3 4.42 63.91 16.59
C LEU A 3 5.00 62.49 16.38
N GLN A 4 5.82 62.15 15.38
CA GLN A 4 7.05 62.76 14.84
C GLN A 4 8.19 62.89 15.89
N GLY A 5 9.33 62.21 15.79
CA GLY A 5 9.73 61.12 14.88
C GLY A 5 11.25 60.93 14.79
N LEU A 6 11.69 59.73 14.35
CA LEU A 6 13.07 59.37 13.92
C LEU A 6 14.19 59.38 15.01
N GLY A 7 15.31 58.68 14.71
CA GLY A 7 16.52 58.57 15.56
C GLY A 7 16.56 57.31 16.45
N ARG A 8 16.95 56.09 16.02
CA ARG A 8 18.08 55.59 15.21
C ARG A 8 19.39 55.34 16.01
N CYS A 9 19.81 54.07 16.06
CA CYS A 9 21.16 53.53 16.37
C CYS A 9 21.63 53.38 17.84
N LEU A 10 22.50 52.36 18.01
CA LEU A 10 23.41 52.04 19.13
C LEU A 10 22.81 51.56 20.47
N VAL A 11 23.50 50.77 21.29
CA VAL A 11 24.37 49.58 21.04
C VAL A 11 24.66 48.88 22.38
N LEU A 12 24.75 47.53 22.41
CA LEU A 12 25.32 46.65 23.46
C LEU A 12 24.90 46.84 24.95
N GLY A 13 24.69 45.73 25.68
CA GLY A 13 24.72 45.70 27.16
C GLY A 13 26.14 45.42 27.69
N PRO A 14 26.33 44.82 28.88
CA PRO A 14 25.37 44.44 29.93
C PRO A 14 25.74 45.03 31.34
N TRP A 15 25.60 44.24 32.43
CA TRP A 15 25.83 44.56 33.88
C TRP A 15 24.72 45.37 34.58
N THR A 16 24.44 45.27 35.90
CA THR A 16 24.31 44.17 36.90
C THR A 16 23.92 44.82 38.24
N SER A 17 23.29 44.09 39.18
CA SER A 17 22.98 44.51 40.58
C SER A 17 22.02 45.71 40.73
N SER A 18 21.22 45.85 41.80
CA SER A 18 20.94 44.97 42.96
C SER A 18 19.57 45.32 43.60
N GLU A 19 19.22 44.62 44.69
CA GLU A 19 18.23 45.05 45.72
C GLU A 19 16.72 44.81 45.45
N ARG A 20 16.36 43.52 45.50
CA ARG A 20 15.37 42.90 46.42
C ARG A 20 13.89 43.38 46.52
N CYS A 21 13.03 42.36 46.67
CA CYS A 21 11.70 42.33 47.31
C CYS A 21 10.46 42.80 46.51
N HIS A 22 9.59 41.84 46.15
CA HIS A 22 8.31 41.70 46.85
C HIS A 22 7.75 40.27 46.86
N ALA A 23 6.74 40.06 47.70
CA ALA A 23 6.20 38.76 48.11
C ALA A 23 5.39 38.00 47.04
N SER A 24 5.21 36.70 47.29
CA SER A 24 4.42 35.75 46.51
C SER A 24 2.96 35.66 46.95
N GLU A 25 2.04 35.45 46.01
CA GLU A 25 0.75 34.78 46.26
C GLU A 25 0.60 33.54 45.36
N VAL A 26 -0.13 32.53 45.83
CA VAL A 26 -0.43 31.29 45.09
C VAL A 26 -1.91 30.91 45.31
N PRO A 27 -2.68 30.49 44.28
CA PRO A 27 -4.15 30.59 44.29
C PRO A 27 -4.89 29.26 44.52
N ILE A 28 -6.20 29.25 44.19
CA ILE A 28 -7.18 28.12 44.15
C ILE A 28 -7.79 27.85 45.55
N ASP A 29 -9.12 27.77 45.75
CA ASP A 29 -10.15 27.05 44.97
C ASP A 29 -11.51 27.79 44.85
N MET A 30 -12.31 27.42 43.85
CA MET A 30 -13.68 27.90 43.65
C MET A 30 -14.65 26.75 43.27
N ARG A 31 -15.09 25.96 44.25
CA ARG A 31 -16.26 25.07 44.14
C ARG A 31 -17.16 25.06 45.37
N ARG A 32 -18.17 25.93 45.39
CA ARG A 32 -19.51 25.61 45.96
C ARG A 32 -20.54 26.65 45.51
N GLN A 33 -21.65 26.18 44.94
CA GLN A 33 -22.84 27.01 44.71
C GLN A 33 -23.60 27.14 46.03
N ALA A 34 -23.72 28.36 46.55
CA ALA A 34 -24.71 28.76 47.55
C ALA A 34 -24.82 30.31 47.58
N SER A 35 -25.88 30.82 48.18
CA SER A 35 -25.98 32.21 48.68
C SER A 35 -26.02 33.36 47.66
N PHE A 36 -26.49 33.13 46.43
CA PHE A 36 -26.96 34.22 45.53
C PHE A 36 -28.29 34.79 46.05
N GLY A 37 -28.25 35.56 47.14
CA GLY A 37 -29.45 36.07 47.83
C GLY A 37 -29.28 37.33 48.68
N GLY A 38 -28.05 37.81 48.90
CA GLY A 38 -27.79 39.03 49.69
C GLY A 38 -28.03 40.33 48.91
N CYS A 39 -27.19 40.61 47.90
CA CYS A 39 -27.10 41.94 47.28
C CYS A 39 -28.40 42.41 46.59
N LEU A 40 -29.13 41.51 45.92
CA LEU A 40 -30.42 41.82 45.31
C LEU A 40 -31.46 42.32 46.32
N ARG A 41 -31.40 41.86 47.59
CA ARG A 41 -32.37 42.23 48.64
C ARG A 41 -32.11 43.60 49.26
N TRP A 42 -30.92 44.16 49.07
CA TRP A 42 -30.58 45.54 49.42
C TRP A 42 -31.00 46.49 48.30
N ALA A 43 -30.56 46.24 47.07
CA ALA A 43 -30.88 47.07 45.90
C ALA A 43 -32.40 47.21 45.66
N TYR A 44 -33.17 46.13 45.80
CA TYR A 44 -34.63 46.17 45.62
C TYR A 44 -35.34 47.04 46.68
N ARG A 45 -34.84 47.08 47.92
CA ARG A 45 -35.42 47.91 48.99
C ARG A 45 -35.08 49.39 48.82
N SER A 46 -33.89 49.71 48.32
CA SER A 46 -33.53 51.10 47.96
C SER A 46 -34.34 51.62 46.77
N ALA A 47 -34.71 50.75 45.82
CA ALA A 47 -35.51 51.14 44.65
C ALA A 47 -36.99 51.42 44.97
N GLN A 48 -37.58 50.77 45.98
CA GLN A 48 -38.98 50.99 46.34
C GLN A 48 -39.25 52.29 47.13
N ALA A 49 -38.22 52.97 47.64
CA ALA A 49 -38.37 54.13 48.52
C ALA A 49 -38.74 55.45 47.80
N ASN A 50 -38.61 55.53 46.47
CA ASN A 50 -38.78 56.78 45.70
C ASN A 50 -39.87 56.73 44.62
N TYR A 51 -40.81 55.77 44.67
CA TYR A 51 -41.87 55.61 43.66
C TYR A 51 -43.22 56.26 44.05
N HIS A 52 -43.16 57.50 44.55
CA HIS A 52 -44.31 58.35 44.85
C HIS A 52 -44.27 59.69 44.08
N SER A 53 -43.96 59.63 42.79
CA SER A 53 -44.42 60.60 41.78
C SER A 53 -44.33 59.94 40.40
N GLY A 54 -45.48 59.74 39.75
CA GLY A 54 -45.54 58.94 38.53
C GLY A 54 -45.15 59.72 37.28
N LYS A 55 -44.07 59.30 36.60
CA LYS A 55 -43.93 59.39 35.13
C LYS A 55 -42.94 58.35 34.59
N VAL A 56 -43.01 58.11 33.29
CA VAL A 56 -42.66 56.84 32.61
C VAL A 56 -41.71 57.10 31.45
N LEU A 57 -40.87 56.10 31.12
CA LEU A 57 -39.88 56.04 30.03
C LEU A 57 -38.66 56.97 30.26
N SER A 58 -37.44 56.44 30.42
CA SER A 58 -36.51 55.89 29.40
C SER A 58 -35.60 56.98 28.81
N GLY A 59 -34.35 56.73 28.44
CA GLY A 59 -33.65 55.43 28.39
C GLY A 59 -32.27 55.47 27.74
N ALA A 60 -31.83 56.65 27.26
CA ALA A 60 -30.48 56.87 26.75
C ALA A 60 -30.11 58.37 26.89
N ASP A 61 -29.51 58.75 28.03
CA ASP A 61 -28.58 59.89 28.14
C ASP A 61 -28.00 59.97 29.57
N ALA A 62 -26.95 59.17 29.83
CA ALA A 62 -26.22 59.18 31.11
C ALA A 62 -24.74 58.76 30.97
N ILE A 63 -24.17 58.76 29.76
CA ILE A 63 -22.77 58.37 29.51
C ILE A 63 -22.05 59.42 28.64
N ARG A 64 -21.76 60.57 29.23
CA ARG A 64 -20.72 61.51 28.76
C ARG A 64 -20.00 62.13 29.96
N GLY A 65 -18.68 61.95 30.03
CA GLY A 65 -17.80 62.79 30.85
C GLY A 65 -17.56 62.37 32.31
N LEU A 66 -16.89 61.23 32.52
CA LEU A 66 -16.00 61.03 33.68
C LEU A 66 -14.69 60.41 33.19
N THR A 67 -13.57 60.72 33.83
CA THR A 67 -12.23 60.36 33.32
C THR A 67 -11.38 59.60 34.32
N PHE A 68 -10.29 58.99 33.85
CA PHE A 68 -9.44 58.09 34.61
C PHE A 68 -8.76 58.74 35.84
N SER A 69 -8.78 60.07 35.97
CA SER A 69 -8.16 60.79 37.09
C SER A 69 -8.98 60.78 38.39
N ASP A 70 -10.28 60.48 38.34
CA ASP A 70 -11.17 60.63 39.51
C ASP A 70 -11.14 59.41 40.44
N VAL A 71 -10.72 58.24 39.94
CA VAL A 71 -10.67 56.97 40.67
C VAL A 71 -9.47 56.89 41.64
N LEU A 72 -8.45 57.75 41.47
CA LEU A 72 -7.17 57.66 42.20
C LEU A 72 -7.09 58.49 43.48
N LYS A 73 -8.15 59.21 43.89
CA LYS A 73 -8.10 60.21 44.99
C LYS A 73 -8.43 59.72 46.41
N HIS A 74 -8.76 58.45 46.61
CA HIS A 74 -9.03 57.91 47.96
C HIS A 74 -8.17 56.70 48.31
N ARG A 75 -6.93 56.95 48.76
CA ARG A 75 -6.03 55.94 49.33
C ARG A 75 -5.17 56.51 50.47
N SER A 76 -5.81 56.91 51.57
CA SER A 76 -5.12 57.56 52.71
C SER A 76 -5.89 57.44 54.04
N LEU A 77 -6.17 56.21 54.49
CA LEU A 77 -6.56 55.91 55.88
C LEU A 77 -5.94 54.57 56.33
N CYS A 78 -5.71 54.45 57.65
CA CYS A 78 -5.26 53.27 58.40
C CYS A 78 -3.78 52.83 58.25
N ASP A 79 -2.91 53.51 59.00
CA ASP A 79 -2.07 52.87 60.04
C ASP A 79 -1.89 53.93 61.16
N PRO A 80 -1.80 53.61 62.48
CA PRO A 80 -0.51 53.15 63.04
C PRO A 80 -0.52 52.23 64.30
N LEU A 81 0.49 51.34 64.38
CA LEU A 81 1.38 51.05 65.55
C LEU A 81 0.84 50.50 66.91
N LEU A 82 1.10 49.19 67.15
CA LEU A 82 1.83 48.58 68.32
C LEU A 82 1.29 48.75 69.79
N PRO A 83 1.86 48.09 70.83
CA PRO A 83 1.89 46.62 71.03
C PRO A 83 1.56 46.17 72.48
N ARG A 84 1.39 44.84 72.75
CA ARG A 84 1.61 44.27 74.10
C ARG A 84 1.97 42.77 74.12
N TRP A 85 2.38 42.27 75.29
CA TRP A 85 3.25 41.10 75.45
C TRP A 85 2.62 39.69 75.34
N ALA A 86 3.33 38.85 74.58
CA ALA A 86 3.76 37.46 74.82
C ALA A 86 3.09 36.51 75.85
N ALA A 87 3.07 35.23 75.42
CA ALA A 87 3.34 34.00 76.18
C ALA A 87 2.19 33.20 76.86
N SER A 88 1.74 32.13 76.18
CA SER A 88 1.49 30.83 76.83
C SER A 88 1.68 29.60 75.91
N ARG A 89 2.81 28.90 76.12
CA ARG A 89 3.02 27.43 76.07
C ARG A 89 2.55 26.60 74.84
N ALA A 90 3.57 26.13 74.10
CA ALA A 90 3.80 24.72 73.67
C ALA A 90 2.79 23.99 72.75
N GLY A 91 3.29 23.52 71.59
CA GLY A 91 2.61 22.58 70.69
C GLY A 91 3.42 22.33 69.41
N THR A 92 4.26 21.30 69.39
CA THR A 92 5.20 21.05 68.28
C THR A 92 4.52 20.45 67.05
N VAL A 93 4.62 21.13 65.91
CA VAL A 93 4.43 20.53 64.57
C VAL A 93 5.58 20.99 63.67
N GLN A 94 6.28 20.06 63.01
CA GLN A 94 7.36 20.40 62.10
C GLN A 94 6.81 21.00 60.79
N VAL A 95 7.29 22.20 60.44
CA VAL A 95 7.05 22.78 59.11
C VAL A 95 8.09 22.22 58.14
N THR A 96 7.69 21.23 57.33
CA THR A 96 8.43 20.85 56.12
C THR A 96 8.07 21.85 55.02
N SER A 97 8.95 22.81 54.78
CA SER A 97 8.76 23.87 53.77
C SER A 97 8.93 23.35 52.34
N ALA A 98 7.91 22.62 51.86
CA ALA A 98 7.79 22.23 50.46
C ALA A 98 7.59 23.48 49.57
N ALA A 99 8.70 24.09 49.17
CA ALA A 99 8.72 25.26 48.29
C ALA A 99 7.98 24.96 46.98
N ARG A 100 6.87 25.65 46.75
CA ARG A 100 6.08 25.54 45.52
C ARG A 100 6.88 26.10 44.34
N SER A 101 7.60 25.23 43.63
CA SER A 101 8.29 25.58 42.38
C SER A 101 7.28 26.07 41.34
N SER A 102 7.22 27.38 41.12
CA SER A 102 6.36 28.04 40.14
C SER A 102 6.97 28.05 38.73
N THR A 103 7.72 27.01 38.35
CA THR A 103 8.12 26.78 36.95
C THR A 103 6.88 26.40 36.13
N GLY A 104 6.48 27.26 35.20
CA GLY A 104 5.35 27.01 34.31
C GLY A 104 5.51 25.69 33.57
N ARG A 105 4.51 24.81 33.64
CA ARG A 105 4.56 23.52 32.92
C ARG A 105 4.65 23.77 31.43
N THR A 106 5.46 22.98 30.74
CA THR A 106 5.52 22.98 29.27
C THR A 106 4.73 21.79 28.75
N VAL A 107 3.80 22.01 27.82
CA VAL A 107 3.11 20.91 27.13
C VAL A 107 3.96 20.49 25.94
N LEU A 108 4.22 19.19 25.78
CA LEU A 108 4.91 18.65 24.62
C LEU A 108 4.00 17.64 23.91
N LEU A 109 3.82 17.78 22.60
CA LEU A 109 2.89 16.99 21.81
C LEU A 109 3.63 16.15 20.77
N VAL A 110 3.33 14.86 20.72
CA VAL A 110 3.81 13.93 19.68
C VAL A 110 2.63 13.24 18.98
N GLU A 111 2.89 12.51 17.90
CA GLU A 111 1.83 11.75 17.21
C GLU A 111 1.40 10.46 17.96
N SER A 112 2.35 9.68 18.50
CA SER A 112 2.11 8.34 19.06
C SER A 112 2.05 8.30 20.60
N PRO A 113 1.15 7.51 21.22
CA PRO A 113 1.12 7.30 22.67
C PRO A 113 2.33 6.56 23.24
N ALA A 114 3.05 5.77 22.43
CA ALA A 114 4.27 5.11 22.88
C ALA A 114 5.41 6.13 23.00
N LYS A 115 5.60 6.94 21.95
CA LYS A 115 6.55 8.06 21.96
C LYS A 115 6.23 9.05 23.09
N ALA A 116 4.95 9.35 23.35
CA ALA A 116 4.52 10.25 24.42
C ALA A 116 4.95 9.76 25.81
N ARG A 117 4.66 8.48 26.13
CA ARG A 117 5.12 7.85 27.38
C ARG A 117 6.63 7.86 27.51
N LYS A 118 7.38 7.71 26.41
CA LYS A 118 8.84 7.70 26.48
C LYS A 118 9.46 9.08 26.71
N LEU A 119 9.00 10.12 26.01
CA LEU A 119 9.49 11.48 26.29
C LEU A 119 9.11 11.93 27.72
N GLN A 120 7.98 11.49 28.26
CA GLN A 120 7.62 11.76 29.66
C GLN A 120 8.67 11.19 30.65
N GLN A 121 9.21 10.00 30.39
CA GLN A 121 10.32 9.42 31.17
C GLN A 121 11.64 10.19 31.02
N PHE A 122 11.94 10.70 29.81
CA PHE A 122 13.19 11.43 29.56
C PHE A 122 13.21 12.85 30.15
N LEU A 123 12.04 13.48 30.32
CA LEU A 123 11.89 14.91 30.63
C LEU A 123 11.34 15.19 32.05
N GLY A 124 10.65 14.23 32.68
CA GLY A 124 10.11 14.38 34.03
C GLY A 124 8.97 15.40 34.16
N ASP A 125 8.59 15.71 35.40
CA ASP A 125 7.33 16.38 35.74
C ASP A 125 7.25 17.88 35.35
N HIS A 126 8.36 18.47 34.90
CA HIS A 126 8.39 19.82 34.31
C HIS A 126 7.66 19.89 32.96
N TYR A 127 7.57 18.75 32.25
CA TYR A 127 6.89 18.61 30.97
C TYR A 127 5.64 17.74 31.11
N LYS A 128 4.56 18.13 30.45
CA LYS A 128 3.34 17.31 30.30
C LYS A 128 3.28 16.81 28.86
N VAL A 129 3.63 15.55 28.64
CA VAL A 129 3.72 14.97 27.30
C VAL A 129 2.38 14.32 26.90
N LEU A 130 1.85 14.72 25.75
CA LEU A 130 0.58 14.27 25.19
C LEU A 130 0.75 13.68 23.79
N ALA A 131 -0.23 12.90 23.33
CA ALA A 131 -0.28 12.33 22.00
C ALA A 131 -1.50 12.87 21.21
N SER A 132 -1.31 13.24 19.95
CA SER A 132 -2.41 13.62 19.05
C SER A 132 -3.20 12.41 18.52
N TYR A 133 -2.60 11.21 18.57
CA TYR A 133 -3.06 9.99 17.90
C TYR A 133 -3.04 10.09 16.36
N GLY A 134 -2.09 10.85 15.81
CA GLY A 134 -1.95 11.12 14.39
C GLY A 134 -2.63 12.42 13.96
N HIS A 135 -3.23 12.43 12.77
CA HIS A 135 -3.99 13.56 12.23
C HIS A 135 -5.25 13.85 13.07
N VAL A 136 -5.61 15.13 13.24
CA VAL A 136 -6.78 15.57 14.04
C VAL A 136 -7.95 16.10 13.19
N ARG A 137 -7.66 16.44 11.93
CA ARG A 137 -8.63 16.80 10.88
C ARG A 137 -8.21 16.16 9.57
N ASP A 138 -9.15 15.97 8.64
CA ASP A 138 -8.87 15.48 7.29
C ASP A 138 -9.89 16.08 6.30
N LEU A 139 -9.73 15.82 5.02
CA LEU A 139 -10.72 16.16 3.99
C LEU A 139 -11.99 15.30 4.17
N PRO A 140 -13.20 15.88 4.15
CA PRO A 140 -14.44 15.12 4.16
C PRO A 140 -14.49 14.09 3.02
N ALA A 141 -14.98 12.89 3.31
CA ALA A 141 -15.08 11.76 2.37
C ALA A 141 -16.26 11.89 1.36
N LYS A 142 -16.41 13.08 0.79
CA LYS A 142 -17.43 13.48 -0.21
C LYS A 142 -16.76 14.28 -1.33
N SER A 143 -17.48 14.53 -2.43
CA SER A 143 -17.02 15.44 -3.48
C SER A 143 -17.01 16.90 -3.00
N GLY A 144 -16.15 17.74 -3.61
CA GLY A 144 -16.02 19.17 -3.32
C GLY A 144 -15.17 19.54 -2.09
N SER A 145 -14.44 18.59 -1.49
CA SER A 145 -13.54 18.86 -0.34
C SER A 145 -12.24 19.56 -0.74
N VAL A 146 -11.92 19.59 -2.04
CA VAL A 146 -10.93 20.46 -2.66
C VAL A 146 -11.66 21.24 -3.74
N GLN A 147 -11.46 22.56 -3.79
CA GLN A 147 -12.18 23.48 -4.66
C GLN A 147 -11.20 24.22 -5.59
N PRO A 148 -10.93 23.70 -6.81
CA PRO A 148 -9.99 24.33 -7.75
C PRO A 148 -10.36 25.77 -8.09
N ASP A 149 -11.65 26.06 -8.27
CA ASP A 149 -12.16 27.41 -8.60
C ASP A 149 -12.01 28.43 -7.46
N GLU A 150 -11.87 27.95 -6.21
CA GLU A 150 -11.53 28.76 -5.04
C GLU A 150 -10.02 28.68 -4.72
N ASP A 151 -9.17 28.75 -5.74
CA ASP A 151 -7.70 28.75 -5.62
C ASP A 151 -7.17 27.54 -4.80
N PHE A 152 -7.69 26.36 -5.16
CA PHE A 152 -7.45 25.06 -4.50
C PHE A 152 -7.75 25.02 -2.99
N ARG A 153 -8.73 25.80 -2.53
CA ARG A 153 -9.23 25.77 -1.14
C ARG A 153 -9.56 24.33 -0.71
N LEU A 154 -8.99 23.92 0.42
CA LEU A 154 -9.27 22.63 1.06
C LEU A 154 -10.27 22.82 2.21
N LEU A 155 -11.34 22.04 2.21
CA LEU A 155 -12.31 21.97 3.30
C LEU A 155 -11.89 20.90 4.30
N TRP A 156 -11.77 21.27 5.57
CA TRP A 156 -11.34 20.36 6.65
C TRP A 156 -12.49 19.97 7.56
N GLU A 157 -12.57 18.69 7.93
CA GLU A 157 -13.46 18.18 8.96
C GLU A 157 -12.65 17.62 10.14
N ARG A 158 -12.95 18.08 11.35
CA ARG A 158 -12.33 17.61 12.59
C ARG A 158 -12.74 16.16 12.85
N LEU A 159 -11.77 15.26 12.94
CA LEU A 159 -12.02 13.83 13.14
C LEU A 159 -12.69 13.60 14.51
N ARG A 160 -13.82 12.88 14.51
CA ARG A 160 -14.63 12.63 15.73
C ARG A 160 -13.80 11.98 16.86
N ALA A 161 -12.86 11.10 16.50
CA ALA A 161 -11.95 10.45 17.44
C ALA A 161 -10.92 11.41 18.07
N ALA A 162 -10.59 12.52 17.40
CA ALA A 162 -9.63 13.50 17.89
C ALA A 162 -10.25 14.53 18.86
N GLN A 163 -11.57 14.70 18.87
CA GLN A 163 -12.24 15.71 19.71
C GLN A 163 -11.89 15.62 21.22
N PRO A 164 -11.86 14.44 21.88
CA PRO A 164 -11.47 14.35 23.29
C PRO A 164 -10.00 14.72 23.53
N ARG A 165 -9.12 14.44 22.55
CA ARG A 165 -7.68 14.75 22.65
C ARG A 165 -7.41 16.23 22.43
N LEU A 166 -8.08 16.87 21.47
CA LEU A 166 -8.02 18.34 21.31
C LEU A 166 -8.51 19.07 22.58
N GLN A 167 -9.54 18.55 23.26
CA GLN A 167 -10.01 19.09 24.55
C GLN A 167 -8.99 18.89 25.68
N GLU A 168 -8.38 17.70 25.78
CA GLU A 168 -7.31 17.40 26.75
C GLU A 168 -6.06 18.27 26.54
N ILE A 169 -5.64 18.44 25.28
CA ILE A 169 -4.52 19.30 24.89
C ILE A 169 -4.85 20.78 25.20
N ALA A 170 -6.02 21.27 24.80
CA ALA A 170 -6.44 22.64 25.10
C ALA A 170 -6.52 22.92 26.62
N GLN A 171 -7.00 21.97 27.43
CA GLN A 171 -7.01 22.13 28.89
C GLN A 171 -5.58 22.09 29.46
N ALA A 172 -4.70 21.22 28.97
CA ALA A 172 -3.31 21.19 29.39
C ALA A 172 -2.57 22.50 29.06
N ILE A 173 -2.89 23.13 27.93
CA ILE A 173 -2.27 24.38 27.48
C ILE A 173 -2.71 25.58 28.33
N ARG A 174 -3.95 25.62 28.84
CA ARG A 174 -4.40 26.68 29.78
C ARG A 174 -3.57 26.76 31.07
N GLU A 175 -2.89 25.68 31.42
CA GLU A 175 -2.02 25.56 32.61
C GLU A 175 -0.53 25.74 32.27
N ALA A 176 -0.21 26.12 31.02
CA ALA A 176 1.12 26.13 30.44
C ALA A 176 1.45 27.44 29.71
N GLN A 177 2.74 27.81 29.70
CA GLN A 177 3.23 28.99 28.97
C GLN A 177 3.75 28.66 27.57
N THR A 178 4.12 27.39 27.34
CA THR A 178 4.74 26.91 26.09
C THR A 178 4.11 25.60 25.64
N LEU A 179 3.83 25.50 24.34
CA LEU A 179 3.47 24.28 23.61
C LEU A 179 4.62 23.91 22.66
N ILE A 180 5.18 22.71 22.85
CA ILE A 180 6.23 22.16 22.00
C ILE A 180 5.64 21.06 21.12
N LEU A 181 5.68 21.25 19.81
CA LEU A 181 5.26 20.31 18.79
C LEU A 181 6.47 19.45 18.37
N ALA A 182 6.38 18.14 18.62
CA ALA A 182 7.49 17.19 18.57
C ALA A 182 7.16 15.92 17.76
N THR A 183 6.34 16.08 16.72
CA THR A 183 5.98 15.02 15.77
C THR A 183 7.18 14.55 14.94
N ASP A 184 7.02 13.47 14.16
CA ASP A 184 8.02 12.99 13.20
C ASP A 184 8.61 14.10 12.27
N PRO A 185 9.85 13.93 11.75
CA PRO A 185 10.53 14.91 10.91
C PRO A 185 10.15 14.85 9.42
N ASP A 186 9.04 14.19 9.05
CA ASP A 186 8.51 14.16 7.67
C ASP A 186 7.35 15.16 7.45
N ARG A 187 6.93 15.32 6.19
CA ARG A 187 5.80 16.20 5.81
C ARG A 187 4.48 15.85 6.49
N GLU A 188 4.26 14.58 6.83
CA GLU A 188 3.07 14.15 7.58
C GLU A 188 3.14 14.61 9.03
N GLY A 189 4.30 14.46 9.69
CA GLY A 189 4.54 14.99 11.02
C GLY A 189 4.41 16.51 11.09
N GLU A 190 4.92 17.22 10.09
CA GLU A 190 4.76 18.68 9.99
C GLU A 190 3.28 19.08 9.82
N ALA A 191 2.53 18.38 8.95
CA ALA A 191 1.11 18.60 8.77
C ALA A 191 0.27 18.30 10.03
N ILE A 192 0.61 17.25 10.79
CA ILE A 192 -0.02 16.98 12.11
C ILE A 192 0.22 18.16 13.07
N SER A 193 1.46 18.69 13.11
CA SER A 193 1.78 19.87 13.94
C SER A 193 0.96 21.09 13.53
N TRP A 194 0.88 21.38 12.23
CA TRP A 194 0.06 22.47 11.69
C TRP A 194 -1.43 22.28 12.00
N HIS A 195 -1.99 21.10 11.73
CA HIS A 195 -3.38 20.78 12.03
C HIS A 195 -3.73 20.97 13.50
N VAL A 196 -2.88 20.56 14.44
CA VAL A 196 -3.17 20.76 15.87
C VAL A 196 -3.05 22.23 16.26
N GLN A 197 -2.04 22.96 15.77
CA GLN A 197 -1.92 24.40 16.01
C GLN A 197 -3.16 25.15 15.54
N GLU A 198 -3.66 24.86 14.33
CA GLU A 198 -4.84 25.46 13.73
C GLU A 198 -6.13 25.18 14.52
N GLU A 199 -6.37 23.92 14.90
CA GLU A 199 -7.57 23.54 15.66
C GLU A 199 -7.57 24.15 17.07
N LEU A 200 -6.40 24.38 17.67
CA LEU A 200 -6.24 25.05 18.96
C LEU A 200 -6.36 26.58 18.82
N ALA A 201 -5.84 27.18 17.74
CA ALA A 201 -6.02 28.60 17.42
C ALA A 201 -7.51 28.93 17.22
N ALA A 202 -8.22 28.14 16.42
CA ALA A 202 -9.66 28.27 16.18
C ALA A 202 -10.51 28.04 17.45
N ALA A 203 -9.98 27.31 18.44
CA ALA A 203 -10.59 27.13 19.76
C ALA A 203 -10.21 28.24 20.78
N GLY A 204 -9.42 29.24 20.38
CA GLY A 204 -8.91 30.30 21.26
C GLY A 204 -7.89 29.82 22.30
N ALA A 205 -7.40 28.58 22.20
CA ALA A 205 -6.59 27.93 23.24
C ALA A 205 -5.10 28.32 23.24
N LEU A 206 -4.64 29.06 22.22
CA LEU A 206 -3.23 29.49 22.08
C LEU A 206 -2.98 30.95 22.49
N HIS A 207 -4.00 31.66 23.01
CA HIS A 207 -3.84 33.08 23.38
C HIS A 207 -2.82 33.26 24.51
N GLY A 208 -1.68 33.88 24.21
CA GLY A 208 -0.58 34.08 25.16
C GLY A 208 0.34 32.87 25.34
N VAL A 209 0.22 31.85 24.49
CA VAL A 209 1.02 30.62 24.55
C VAL A 209 2.13 30.67 23.50
N ASN A 210 3.38 30.44 23.90
CA ASN A 210 4.50 30.30 22.99
C ASN A 210 4.42 28.93 22.29
N VAL A 211 4.35 28.89 20.96
CA VAL A 211 4.30 27.64 20.18
C VAL A 211 5.64 27.42 19.48
N GLN A 212 6.24 26.26 19.70
CA GLN A 212 7.55 25.87 19.18
C GLN A 212 7.49 24.51 18.49
N ARG A 213 8.31 24.29 17.47
CA ARG A 213 8.46 23.01 16.75
C ARG A 213 9.87 22.48 16.95
N ILE A 214 10.00 21.25 17.43
CA ILE A 214 11.28 20.52 17.54
C ILE A 214 11.24 19.28 16.64
N THR A 215 12.41 18.84 16.17
CA THR A 215 12.57 17.63 15.33
C THR A 215 13.80 16.84 15.77
N PHE A 216 13.70 15.50 15.75
CA PHE A 216 14.79 14.57 16.03
C PHE A 216 14.67 13.33 15.14
N THR A 217 15.81 12.78 14.71
CA THR A 217 15.88 11.56 13.87
C THR A 217 15.90 10.26 14.67
N GLU A 218 16.04 10.32 16.00
CA GLU A 218 16.05 9.17 16.91
C GLU A 218 15.43 9.53 18.27
N VAL A 219 14.78 8.55 18.92
CA VAL A 219 14.09 8.74 20.21
C VAL A 219 15.03 8.40 21.38
N THR A 220 16.11 9.19 21.51
CA THR A 220 17.11 9.06 22.59
C THR A 220 17.09 10.28 23.52
N GLN A 221 17.48 10.11 24.80
CA GLN A 221 17.48 11.20 25.78
C GLN A 221 18.38 12.37 25.36
N GLN A 222 19.49 12.07 24.67
CA GLN A 222 20.40 13.08 24.14
C GLN A 222 19.76 13.85 22.97
N ALA A 223 19.24 13.16 21.95
CA ALA A 223 18.65 13.81 20.78
C ALA A 223 17.44 14.69 21.15
N VAL A 224 16.57 14.22 22.05
CA VAL A 224 15.43 15.02 22.54
C VAL A 224 15.89 16.26 23.31
N ARG A 225 16.92 16.16 24.15
CA ARG A 225 17.49 17.33 24.87
C ARG A 225 18.18 18.33 23.93
N GLN A 226 18.87 17.85 22.90
CA GLN A 226 19.46 18.72 21.87
C GLN A 226 18.38 19.42 21.04
N ALA A 227 17.31 18.72 20.65
CA ALA A 227 16.19 19.30 19.92
C ALA A 227 15.43 20.37 20.73
N LEU A 228 15.28 20.18 22.04
CA LEU A 228 14.72 21.19 22.96
C LEU A 228 15.60 22.45 23.08
N GLY A 229 16.91 22.35 22.83
CA GLY A 229 17.83 23.49 22.78
C GLY A 229 17.81 24.27 21.46
N ALA A 230 17.18 23.74 20.41
CA ALA A 230 17.13 24.35 19.08
C ALA A 230 15.70 24.29 18.45
N PRO A 231 14.68 24.89 19.10
CA PRO A 231 13.34 24.97 18.53
C PRO A 231 13.29 25.87 17.30
N ARG A 232 12.43 25.50 16.35
CA ARG A 232 12.10 26.27 15.13
C ARG A 232 10.60 26.59 15.07
N ALA A 233 10.20 27.37 14.06
CA ALA A 233 8.80 27.47 13.65
C ALA A 233 8.38 26.23 12.83
N ILE A 234 7.08 26.08 12.57
CA ILE A 234 6.57 25.16 11.55
C ILE A 234 7.08 25.63 10.16
N SER A 235 7.53 24.70 9.32
CA SER A 235 7.91 24.98 7.93
C SER A 235 6.66 25.02 7.06
N GLN A 236 6.41 26.16 6.42
CA GLN A 236 5.28 26.31 5.50
C GLN A 236 5.51 25.49 4.22
N GLU A 237 6.75 25.28 3.82
CA GLU A 237 7.17 24.54 2.63
C GLU A 237 6.80 23.05 2.74
N LEU A 238 7.06 22.45 3.91
CA LEU A 238 6.65 21.08 4.23
C LEU A 238 5.13 20.92 4.36
N VAL A 239 4.44 21.92 4.92
CA VAL A 239 2.96 21.96 4.98
C VAL A 239 2.38 22.08 3.57
N ASP A 240 2.89 23.00 2.75
CA ASP A 240 2.47 23.19 1.36
C ASP A 240 2.72 21.94 0.51
N ALA A 241 3.82 21.21 0.71
CA ALA A 241 4.07 19.93 0.05
C ALA A 241 3.09 18.83 0.48
N TYR A 242 2.66 18.83 1.74
CA TYR A 242 1.56 17.96 2.20
C TYR A 242 0.21 18.37 1.59
N LEU A 243 -0.12 19.68 1.58
CA LEU A 243 -1.35 20.20 0.99
C LEU A 243 -1.44 19.88 -0.50
N ALA A 244 -0.35 20.11 -1.24
CA ALA A 244 -0.17 19.75 -2.64
C ALA A 244 -0.49 18.26 -2.86
N ARG A 245 0.13 17.38 -2.07
CA ARG A 245 -0.08 15.94 -2.20
C ARG A 245 -1.51 15.54 -1.84
N ARG A 246 -2.05 16.04 -0.73
CA ARG A 246 -3.40 15.70 -0.23
C ARG A 246 -4.46 16.12 -1.24
N ALA A 247 -4.32 17.33 -1.81
CA ALA A 247 -5.18 17.82 -2.88
C ALA A 247 -5.03 17.03 -4.18
N LEU A 248 -3.80 16.76 -4.63
CA LEU A 248 -3.50 16.01 -5.86
C LEU A 248 -4.10 14.59 -5.82
N ASP A 249 -3.80 13.83 -4.77
CA ASP A 249 -4.24 12.45 -4.62
C ASP A 249 -5.77 12.39 -4.39
N TYR A 250 -6.39 13.42 -3.78
CA TYR A 250 -7.85 13.58 -3.70
C TYR A 250 -8.48 13.88 -5.08
N LEU A 251 -7.98 14.89 -5.80
CA LEU A 251 -8.52 15.33 -7.09
C LEU A 251 -8.42 14.22 -8.13
N TYR A 252 -7.32 13.46 -8.18
CA TYR A 252 -7.22 12.27 -9.01
C TYR A 252 -8.26 11.21 -8.61
N GLY A 253 -8.32 10.86 -7.33
CA GLY A 253 -9.16 9.77 -6.82
C GLY A 253 -10.66 10.01 -6.96
N PHE A 254 -11.16 11.17 -6.52
CA PHE A 254 -12.59 11.50 -6.52
C PHE A 254 -13.14 11.83 -7.90
N THR A 255 -12.32 12.32 -8.83
CA THR A 255 -12.74 12.65 -10.20
C THR A 255 -12.70 11.43 -11.12
N LEU A 256 -11.68 10.58 -11.00
CA LEU A 256 -11.53 9.38 -11.85
C LEU A 256 -12.40 8.19 -11.41
N SER A 257 -12.62 8.00 -10.10
CA SER A 257 -13.38 6.82 -9.63
C SER A 257 -14.84 6.77 -10.12
N PRO A 258 -15.62 7.86 -10.14
CA PRO A 258 -16.97 7.88 -10.71
C PRO A 258 -17.00 7.65 -12.23
N LEU A 259 -15.94 8.06 -12.95
CA LEU A 259 -15.79 7.69 -14.36
C LEU A 259 -15.57 6.17 -14.49
N LEU A 260 -14.62 5.62 -13.72
CA LEU A 260 -14.31 4.19 -13.73
C LEU A 260 -15.54 3.34 -13.39
N TRP A 261 -16.32 3.65 -12.36
CA TRP A 261 -17.53 2.88 -12.03
C TRP A 261 -18.60 2.88 -13.13
N ARG A 262 -18.63 3.92 -13.97
CA ARG A 262 -19.61 4.10 -15.06
C ARG A 262 -19.13 3.53 -16.40
N LYS A 263 -17.82 3.56 -16.68
CA LYS A 263 -17.23 3.07 -17.95
C LYS A 263 -16.66 1.66 -17.82
N LEU A 264 -16.20 1.29 -16.62
CA LEU A 264 -15.71 -0.02 -16.23
C LEU A 264 -16.49 -0.58 -15.01
N PRO A 265 -17.68 -1.17 -15.24
CA PRO A 265 -18.39 -1.93 -14.22
C PRO A 265 -17.48 -2.93 -13.49
N GLY A 266 -17.61 -3.02 -12.16
CA GLY A 266 -16.79 -3.89 -11.32
C GLY A 266 -15.37 -3.38 -11.00
N SER A 267 -14.96 -2.21 -11.52
CA SER A 267 -13.74 -1.54 -11.08
C SER A 267 -13.88 -0.94 -9.66
N LYS A 268 -12.77 -0.93 -8.91
CA LYS A 268 -12.62 -0.10 -7.70
C LYS A 268 -11.93 1.22 -8.08
N SER A 269 -11.72 2.11 -7.10
CA SER A 269 -11.03 3.40 -7.29
C SER A 269 -9.59 3.24 -7.79
N ALA A 270 -9.13 4.18 -8.63
CA ALA A 270 -7.73 4.33 -9.02
C ALA A 270 -7.01 5.40 -8.16
N GLY A 271 -5.68 5.44 -8.25
CA GLY A 271 -4.84 6.46 -7.62
C GLY A 271 -3.51 6.55 -8.36
N ARG A 272 -3.01 7.75 -8.65
CA ARG A 272 -1.86 8.04 -9.53
C ARG A 272 -0.69 7.03 -9.40
N VAL A 273 -0.06 6.96 -8.24
CA VAL A 273 1.07 6.03 -7.95
C VAL A 273 0.64 4.55 -8.01
N GLN A 274 -0.61 4.24 -7.65
CA GLN A 274 -1.16 2.88 -7.65
C GLN A 274 -1.42 2.36 -9.07
N SER A 275 -1.97 3.20 -9.95
CA SER A 275 -2.19 2.88 -11.36
C SER A 275 -0.88 2.56 -12.08
N VAL A 276 0.20 3.30 -11.76
CA VAL A 276 1.53 3.07 -12.32
C VAL A 276 2.20 1.81 -11.76
N ALA A 277 2.11 1.57 -10.44
CA ALA A 277 2.60 0.33 -9.83
C ALA A 277 1.85 -0.91 -10.34
N LEU A 278 0.55 -0.79 -10.63
CA LEU A 278 -0.23 -1.82 -11.30
C LEU A 278 0.23 -2.04 -12.75
N ARG A 279 0.45 -0.95 -13.51
CA ARG A 279 0.94 -1.01 -14.89
C ARG A 279 2.24 -1.80 -15.01
N LEU A 280 3.22 -1.57 -14.13
CA LEU A 280 4.48 -2.34 -14.10
C LEU A 280 4.25 -3.85 -13.93
N VAL A 281 3.29 -4.26 -13.09
CA VAL A 281 2.95 -5.68 -12.86
C VAL A 281 2.20 -6.27 -14.07
N CYS A 282 1.31 -5.50 -14.69
CA CYS A 282 0.61 -5.91 -15.92
C CYS A 282 1.53 -6.02 -17.13
N GLU A 283 2.48 -5.09 -17.32
CA GLU A 283 3.45 -5.14 -18.42
C GLU A 283 4.43 -6.31 -18.23
N ARG A 284 4.93 -6.58 -17.02
CA ARG A 284 5.75 -7.79 -16.76
C ARG A 284 5.00 -9.08 -17.06
N GLU A 285 3.74 -9.20 -16.67
CA GLU A 285 2.99 -10.43 -16.96
C GLU A 285 2.73 -10.57 -18.47
N ALA A 286 2.52 -9.48 -19.20
CA ALA A 286 2.44 -9.49 -20.67
C ALA A 286 3.79 -9.83 -21.34
N GLU A 287 4.92 -9.33 -20.80
CA GLU A 287 6.28 -9.71 -21.23
C GLU A 287 6.53 -11.22 -21.06
N ILE A 288 5.94 -11.85 -20.03
CA ILE A 288 6.04 -13.29 -19.77
C ILE A 288 5.10 -14.08 -20.70
N GLU A 289 3.88 -13.61 -20.92
CA GLU A 289 2.88 -14.27 -21.78
C GLU A 289 3.25 -14.25 -23.26
N ALA A 290 3.92 -13.17 -23.72
CA ALA A 290 4.42 -13.04 -25.09
C ALA A 290 5.82 -13.67 -25.29
N PHE A 291 6.40 -14.29 -24.26
CA PHE A 291 7.75 -14.82 -24.32
C PHE A 291 7.79 -16.20 -25.01
N LEU A 292 8.33 -16.23 -26.22
CA LEU A 292 8.67 -17.47 -26.91
C LEU A 292 10.04 -17.97 -26.46
N SER A 293 10.04 -19.12 -25.77
CA SER A 293 11.28 -19.79 -25.36
C SER A 293 12.10 -20.22 -26.57
N ARG A 294 13.42 -20.10 -26.47
CA ARG A 294 14.40 -20.59 -27.42
C ARG A 294 15.31 -21.58 -26.72
N GLU A 295 15.54 -22.71 -27.37
CA GLU A 295 16.58 -23.66 -27.00
C GLU A 295 17.97 -23.10 -27.33
N TYR A 296 18.95 -23.48 -26.52
CA TYR A 296 20.37 -23.27 -26.78
C TYR A 296 21.20 -24.28 -26.00
N TRP A 297 22.42 -24.55 -26.46
CA TRP A 297 23.33 -25.49 -25.83
C TRP A 297 24.55 -24.80 -25.25
N THR A 298 25.04 -25.32 -24.13
CA THR A 298 26.37 -25.01 -23.61
C THR A 298 27.19 -26.27 -23.50
N VAL A 299 28.45 -26.24 -23.95
CA VAL A 299 29.34 -27.40 -23.85
C VAL A 299 30.16 -27.27 -22.57
N HIS A 300 29.88 -28.15 -21.61
CA HIS A 300 30.64 -28.30 -20.38
C HIS A 300 31.64 -29.45 -20.50
N CYS A 301 32.79 -29.32 -19.83
CA CYS A 301 33.87 -30.31 -19.84
C CYS A 301 34.39 -30.56 -18.43
N LEU A 302 34.70 -31.82 -18.11
CA LEU A 302 35.52 -32.17 -16.96
C LEU A 302 36.95 -32.40 -17.45
N LEU A 303 37.89 -31.63 -16.92
CA LEU A 303 39.29 -31.60 -17.35
C LEU A 303 40.21 -32.08 -16.22
N GLU A 304 41.32 -32.75 -16.58
CA GLU A 304 42.33 -33.24 -15.65
C GLU A 304 43.73 -32.86 -16.14
N ALA A 305 44.49 -32.11 -15.34
CA ALA A 305 45.88 -31.73 -15.65
C ALA A 305 46.91 -32.36 -14.70
N GLN A 306 46.44 -32.93 -13.59
CA GLN A 306 47.20 -33.79 -12.66
C GLN A 306 46.28 -34.93 -12.22
N PRO A 307 46.75 -36.20 -12.15
CA PRO A 307 45.91 -37.35 -11.79
C PRO A 307 45.16 -37.15 -10.47
N GLY A 308 43.85 -37.35 -10.48
CA GLY A 308 42.99 -37.21 -9.30
C GLY A 308 42.61 -35.76 -8.94
N GLN A 309 42.94 -34.78 -9.80
CA GLN A 309 42.52 -33.37 -9.64
C GLN A 309 41.67 -32.91 -10.85
N PRO A 310 40.43 -33.42 -10.98
CA PRO A 310 39.51 -32.96 -12.02
C PRO A 310 38.98 -31.55 -11.71
N PHE A 311 38.79 -30.73 -12.74
CA PHE A 311 38.19 -29.40 -12.65
C PHE A 311 37.19 -29.16 -13.80
N PRO A 312 36.05 -28.49 -13.55
CA PRO A 312 35.07 -28.17 -14.58
C PRO A 312 35.52 -27.00 -15.45
N ALA A 313 35.18 -27.01 -16.73
CA ALA A 313 35.31 -25.89 -17.66
C ALA A 313 34.06 -25.79 -18.57
N GLN A 314 33.90 -24.65 -19.23
CA GLN A 314 32.81 -24.40 -20.18
C GLN A 314 33.39 -23.80 -21.47
N LEU A 315 32.85 -24.19 -22.63
CA LEU A 315 33.23 -23.63 -23.93
C LEU A 315 32.83 -22.15 -24.03
N VAL A 316 33.81 -21.28 -24.34
CA VAL A 316 33.60 -19.82 -24.47
C VAL A 316 34.02 -19.25 -25.81
N GLN A 317 34.74 -20.00 -26.65
CA GLN A 317 35.15 -19.54 -27.98
C GLN A 317 35.26 -20.70 -28.97
N VAL A 318 34.80 -20.48 -30.21
CA VAL A 318 34.93 -21.38 -31.36
C VAL A 318 35.43 -20.57 -32.56
N ASN A 319 36.50 -21.02 -33.21
CA ASN A 319 37.08 -20.43 -34.42
C ASN A 319 37.30 -18.91 -34.32
N GLY A 320 37.91 -18.48 -33.20
CA GLY A 320 38.17 -17.08 -32.87
C GLY A 320 36.94 -16.25 -32.42
N LYS A 321 35.73 -16.79 -32.52
CA LYS A 321 34.47 -16.11 -32.15
C LYS A 321 34.01 -16.54 -30.76
N ALA A 322 33.63 -15.59 -29.91
CA ALA A 322 33.06 -15.90 -28.61
C ALA A 322 31.71 -16.63 -28.75
N VAL A 323 31.45 -17.59 -27.88
CA VAL A 323 30.12 -18.21 -27.76
C VAL A 323 29.12 -17.14 -27.27
N PRO A 324 27.95 -16.98 -27.92
CA PRO A 324 26.90 -16.07 -27.45
C PRO A 324 26.46 -16.31 -26.00
N GLU A 325 25.89 -15.28 -25.36
CA GLU A 325 25.22 -15.42 -24.06
C GLU A 325 24.00 -16.38 -24.14
N GLN A 326 23.44 -16.54 -25.35
CA GLN A 326 22.42 -17.53 -25.71
C GLN A 326 23.03 -18.79 -26.34
N GLY A 327 24.25 -19.18 -25.93
CA GLY A 327 24.89 -20.45 -26.29
C GLY A 327 25.13 -20.72 -27.77
N LEU A 328 25.12 -22.00 -28.12
CA LEU A 328 25.20 -22.54 -29.48
C LEU A 328 23.87 -23.21 -29.88
N ASP A 329 23.68 -23.45 -31.17
CA ASP A 329 22.71 -24.44 -31.67
C ASP A 329 23.19 -25.89 -31.42
N GLN A 330 22.30 -26.87 -31.61
CA GLN A 330 22.59 -28.28 -31.34
C GLN A 330 23.73 -28.81 -32.22
N ASP A 331 23.68 -28.59 -33.54
CA ASP A 331 24.69 -29.11 -34.47
C ASP A 331 26.09 -28.56 -34.16
N ALA A 332 26.19 -27.27 -33.83
CA ALA A 332 27.44 -26.65 -33.41
C ALA A 332 27.94 -27.17 -32.06
N ALA A 333 27.06 -27.45 -31.09
CA ALA A 333 27.43 -28.01 -29.80
C ALA A 333 27.85 -29.49 -29.89
N ASP A 334 27.12 -30.30 -30.67
CA ASP A 334 27.43 -31.70 -30.94
C ASP A 334 28.71 -31.85 -31.77
N LYS A 335 28.97 -30.96 -32.75
CA LYS A 335 30.28 -30.88 -33.43
C LYS A 335 31.37 -30.54 -32.42
N ALA A 336 31.20 -29.46 -31.64
CA ALA A 336 32.20 -29.03 -30.68
C ALA A 336 32.55 -30.15 -29.66
N ALA A 337 31.56 -30.90 -29.17
CA ALA A 337 31.80 -32.02 -28.26
C ALA A 337 32.55 -33.19 -28.91
N LYS A 338 32.25 -33.52 -30.18
CA LYS A 338 32.98 -34.55 -30.95
C LYS A 338 34.43 -34.13 -31.23
N ASP A 339 34.64 -32.88 -31.64
CA ASP A 339 35.96 -32.33 -31.91
C ASP A 339 36.80 -32.25 -30.62
N LEU A 340 36.21 -31.83 -29.51
CA LEU A 340 36.85 -31.78 -28.19
C LEU A 340 37.37 -33.15 -27.71
N GLN A 341 36.76 -34.26 -28.12
CA GLN A 341 37.23 -35.62 -27.80
C GLN A 341 38.47 -36.04 -28.62
N GLN A 342 38.76 -35.36 -29.73
CA GLN A 342 39.82 -35.75 -30.67
C GLN A 342 41.03 -34.81 -30.65
N ILE A 343 40.86 -33.56 -30.20
CA ILE A 343 41.94 -32.57 -30.13
C ILE A 343 42.75 -32.66 -28.84
N VAL A 344 44.05 -32.36 -28.93
CA VAL A 344 44.88 -32.14 -27.74
C VAL A 344 44.55 -30.77 -27.14
N LEU A 345 44.17 -30.77 -25.86
CA LEU A 345 43.93 -29.56 -25.07
C LEU A 345 45.19 -29.15 -24.31
N GLN A 346 45.47 -27.85 -24.24
CA GLN A 346 46.59 -27.26 -23.51
C GLN A 346 46.17 -25.97 -22.78
N VAL A 347 46.79 -25.68 -21.65
CA VAL A 347 46.57 -24.44 -20.90
C VAL A 347 47.12 -23.24 -21.70
N ALA A 348 46.23 -22.40 -22.21
CA ALA A 348 46.59 -21.22 -23.00
C ALA A 348 47.05 -20.05 -22.11
N ASP A 349 46.34 -19.79 -21.01
CA ASP A 349 46.74 -18.87 -19.94
C ASP A 349 46.07 -19.21 -18.61
N VAL A 350 46.69 -18.76 -17.52
CA VAL A 350 46.15 -18.80 -16.15
C VAL A 350 46.29 -17.40 -15.57
N ALA A 351 45.15 -16.77 -15.25
CA ALA A 351 45.08 -15.41 -14.74
C ALA A 351 44.53 -15.40 -13.31
N THR A 352 45.26 -14.77 -12.38
CA THR A 352 44.81 -14.52 -10.99
C THR A 352 44.46 -13.04 -10.79
N LYS A 353 43.30 -12.77 -10.20
CA LYS A 353 42.76 -11.41 -10.02
C LYS A 353 42.20 -11.20 -8.61
N ASP A 354 42.63 -10.12 -7.95
CA ASP A 354 41.99 -9.62 -6.72
C ASP A 354 40.74 -8.82 -7.10
N VAL A 355 39.56 -9.38 -6.82
CA VAL A 355 38.27 -8.76 -7.10
C VAL A 355 37.67 -8.23 -5.79
N ARG A 356 37.70 -6.90 -5.64
CA ARG A 356 37.16 -6.20 -4.47
C ARG A 356 35.66 -6.02 -4.58
N ARG A 357 34.91 -6.57 -3.61
CA ARG A 357 33.48 -6.28 -3.42
C ARG A 357 33.36 -5.20 -2.34
N ASN A 358 32.79 -4.04 -2.69
CA ASN A 358 32.56 -2.96 -1.74
C ASN A 358 31.30 -3.21 -0.90
N PRO A 359 31.27 -2.77 0.38
CA PRO A 359 30.05 -2.75 1.15
C PRO A 359 28.99 -1.84 0.52
N LEU A 360 27.74 -2.21 0.75
CA LEU A 360 26.58 -1.43 0.38
C LEU A 360 26.37 -0.26 1.38
N PRO A 361 25.73 0.85 0.95
CA PRO A 361 25.36 1.94 1.86
C PRO A 361 24.46 1.48 3.02
N PRO A 362 24.38 2.26 4.12
CA PRO A 362 23.37 2.06 5.16
C PRO A 362 21.95 2.15 4.56
N PHE A 363 20.94 1.70 5.31
CA PHE A 363 19.62 1.52 4.75
C PHE A 363 18.85 2.83 4.47
N THR A 364 18.30 2.94 3.27
CA THR A 364 17.09 3.73 2.98
C THR A 364 15.85 2.89 3.33
N THR A 365 14.67 3.52 3.39
CA THR A 365 13.39 2.80 3.54
C THR A 365 13.17 1.75 2.47
N SER A 366 13.48 2.07 1.20
CA SER A 366 13.34 1.13 0.08
C SER A 366 14.30 -0.06 0.24
N THR A 367 15.58 0.20 0.47
CA THR A 367 16.58 -0.88 0.59
C THR A 367 16.36 -1.74 1.84
N MET A 368 15.85 -1.16 2.94
CA MET A 368 15.39 -1.92 4.11
C MET A 368 14.22 -2.84 3.76
N GLN A 369 13.18 -2.35 3.07
CA GLN A 369 12.04 -3.17 2.64
C GLN A 369 12.46 -4.28 1.67
N GLN A 370 13.37 -3.98 0.73
CA GLN A 370 13.93 -4.96 -0.21
C GLN A 370 14.68 -6.09 0.51
N ASP A 371 15.59 -5.77 1.44
CA ASP A 371 16.37 -6.77 2.15
C ASP A 371 15.58 -7.49 3.26
N ALA A 372 14.61 -6.84 3.91
CA ALA A 372 13.72 -7.51 4.86
C ALA A 372 12.77 -8.50 4.15
N SER A 373 12.22 -8.14 2.99
CA SER A 373 11.40 -9.05 2.17
C SER A 373 12.23 -10.24 1.66
N SER A 374 13.40 -9.99 1.08
CA SER A 374 14.21 -11.06 0.46
C SER A 374 15.06 -11.89 1.42
N ARG A 375 15.43 -11.39 2.62
CA ARG A 375 16.21 -12.16 3.63
C ARG A 375 15.39 -12.64 4.82
N LEU A 376 14.26 -11.98 5.16
CA LEU A 376 13.46 -12.33 6.34
C LEU A 376 12.04 -12.82 6.00
N GLY A 377 11.60 -12.66 4.75
CA GLY A 377 10.24 -13.00 4.29
C GLY A 377 9.18 -11.94 4.65
N PHE A 378 9.58 -10.77 5.17
CA PHE A 378 8.64 -9.78 5.70
C PHE A 378 8.01 -8.95 4.58
N SER A 379 6.69 -8.75 4.63
CA SER A 379 6.05 -7.78 3.73
C SER A 379 6.57 -6.36 4.00
N PRO A 380 6.53 -5.44 3.02
CA PRO A 380 6.86 -4.04 3.23
C PRO A 380 6.02 -3.38 4.34
N SER A 381 4.74 -3.74 4.44
CA SER A 381 3.84 -3.25 5.49
C SER A 381 4.28 -3.73 6.89
N SER A 382 4.57 -5.02 7.04
CA SER A 382 5.08 -5.60 8.29
C SER A 382 6.44 -5.00 8.66
N THR A 383 7.33 -4.81 7.68
CA THR A 383 8.65 -4.21 7.88
C THR A 383 8.53 -2.79 8.44
N MET A 384 7.64 -1.96 7.90
CA MET A 384 7.41 -0.60 8.41
C MET A 384 6.74 -0.58 9.79
N GLN A 385 5.81 -1.50 10.07
CA GLN A 385 5.20 -1.64 11.40
C GLN A 385 6.21 -2.05 12.48
N LEU A 386 7.13 -2.96 12.15
CA LEU A 386 8.22 -3.38 13.04
C LEU A 386 9.24 -2.25 13.22
N ALA A 387 9.61 -1.55 12.14
CA ALA A 387 10.55 -0.43 12.19
C ALA A 387 10.01 0.76 13.01
N GLN A 388 8.71 1.08 12.91
CA GLN A 388 8.05 2.09 13.77
C GLN A 388 8.22 1.73 15.26
N GLN A 389 8.00 0.47 15.64
CA GLN A 389 8.12 0.02 17.03
C GLN A 389 9.58 0.02 17.54
N LEU A 390 10.55 -0.21 16.65
CA LEU A 390 11.98 -0.07 16.96
C LEU A 390 12.38 1.41 17.11
N TYR A 391 11.86 2.32 16.29
CA TYR A 391 12.13 3.76 16.35
C TYR A 391 11.47 4.43 17.58
N GLU A 392 10.19 4.17 17.83
CA GLU A 392 9.45 4.71 18.99
C GLU A 392 9.89 4.10 20.33
N GLY A 393 10.66 3.01 20.30
CA GLY A 393 11.05 2.25 21.48
C GLY A 393 9.94 1.40 22.09
N SER A 394 8.75 1.32 21.48
CA SER A 394 7.63 0.50 21.98
C SER A 394 7.92 -1.01 21.99
N ALA A 395 8.91 -1.44 21.19
CA ALA A 395 9.43 -2.81 21.16
C ALA A 395 10.35 -3.16 22.35
N SER A 396 10.88 -2.15 23.04
CA SER A 396 11.97 -2.27 24.02
C SER A 396 11.42 -2.36 25.44
N SER A 397 11.91 -3.32 26.26
CA SER A 397 11.59 -3.34 27.70
C SER A 397 12.14 -2.13 28.46
N GLN A 398 13.19 -1.49 27.93
CA GLN A 398 13.74 -0.22 28.41
C GLN A 398 13.04 1.01 27.80
N GLY A 399 12.14 0.80 26.82
CA GLY A 399 11.36 1.82 26.13
C GLY A 399 12.15 2.76 25.20
N GLU A 400 13.47 2.59 25.04
CA GLU A 400 14.29 3.44 24.17
C GLU A 400 14.15 3.10 22.69
N GLY A 401 14.21 4.13 21.84
CA GLY A 401 14.35 3.94 20.38
C GLY A 401 15.66 3.25 20.04
N LEU A 402 15.57 2.11 19.35
CA LEU A 402 16.70 1.27 18.96
C LEU A 402 17.24 1.61 17.56
N ILE A 403 16.45 2.27 16.71
CA ILE A 403 16.86 2.71 15.36
C ILE A 403 16.52 4.19 15.10
N THR A 404 17.20 4.79 14.14
CA THR A 404 16.84 6.08 13.53
C THR A 404 15.55 5.99 12.71
N TYR A 405 15.02 7.14 12.33
CA TYR A 405 13.74 7.29 11.64
C TYR A 405 13.65 6.46 10.35
N MET A 406 12.63 5.60 10.28
CA MET A 406 12.53 4.56 9.25
C MET A 406 11.93 5.01 7.90
N ARG A 407 11.49 6.28 7.77
CA ARG A 407 11.05 6.89 6.50
C ARG A 407 12.10 7.89 6.04
N THR A 408 13.03 7.43 5.21
CA THR A 408 14.21 8.16 4.77
C THR A 408 14.68 7.62 3.40
N ASP A 409 15.03 8.52 2.50
CA ASP A 409 15.76 8.24 1.26
C ASP A 409 17.27 8.53 1.39
N SER A 410 17.69 9.07 2.54
CA SER A 410 19.08 9.39 2.84
C SER A 410 19.91 8.14 3.13
N ILE A 411 21.16 8.18 2.68
CA ILE A 411 22.21 7.21 2.97
C ILE A 411 23.34 7.81 3.82
N GLN A 412 23.14 9.03 4.35
CA GLN A 412 24.10 9.68 5.24
C GLN A 412 23.92 9.21 6.68
N MET A 413 25.00 9.28 7.46
CA MET A 413 25.00 9.04 8.91
C MET A 413 25.77 10.16 9.61
N ALA A 414 25.36 10.51 10.82
CA ALA A 414 26.05 11.49 11.64
C ALA A 414 27.49 11.05 11.94
N THR A 415 28.42 12.00 12.00
CA THR A 415 29.85 11.73 12.26
C THR A 415 30.08 10.98 13.57
N SER A 416 29.25 11.26 14.60
CA SER A 416 29.21 10.53 15.87
C SER A 416 28.81 9.06 15.71
N ALA A 417 27.76 8.77 14.95
CA ALA A 417 27.30 7.41 14.68
C ALA A 417 28.33 6.63 13.84
N ILE A 418 28.98 7.29 12.88
CA ILE A 418 30.09 6.69 12.11
C ILE A 418 31.27 6.35 13.04
N ALA A 419 31.62 7.21 14.00
CA ALA A 419 32.68 6.94 14.97
C ALA A 419 32.33 5.77 15.91
N ASP A 420 31.10 5.71 16.42
CA ASP A 420 30.60 4.59 17.25
C ASP A 420 30.62 3.27 16.47
N ILE A 421 30.07 3.24 15.25
CA ILE A 421 30.11 2.08 14.37
C ILE A 421 31.57 1.61 14.13
N ARG A 422 32.50 2.53 13.84
CA ARG A 422 33.90 2.16 13.62
C ARG A 422 34.56 1.56 14.86
N LYS A 423 34.32 2.15 16.04
CA LYS A 423 34.81 1.63 17.33
C LYS A 423 34.28 0.22 17.62
N VAL A 424 33.02 -0.06 17.27
CA VAL A 424 32.42 -1.40 17.44
C VAL A 424 33.00 -2.41 16.45
N VAL A 425 33.22 -2.04 15.19
CA VAL A 425 33.90 -2.90 14.21
C VAL A 425 35.33 -3.23 14.67
N GLU A 426 36.08 -2.25 15.17
CA GLU A 426 37.43 -2.46 15.70
C GLU A 426 37.44 -3.40 16.91
N GLY A 427 36.50 -3.23 17.85
CA GLY A 427 36.38 -4.09 19.03
C GLY A 427 35.90 -5.52 18.75
N LEU A 428 35.12 -5.75 17.67
CA LEU A 428 34.58 -7.06 17.31
C LEU A 428 35.41 -7.84 16.29
N HIS A 429 36.13 -7.15 15.39
CA HIS A 429 36.83 -7.76 14.26
C HIS A 429 38.30 -7.31 14.10
N GLY A 430 38.75 -6.31 14.88
CA GLY A 430 40.09 -5.74 14.77
C GLY A 430 40.23 -4.70 13.65
N SER A 431 41.31 -3.92 13.72
CA SER A 431 41.56 -2.78 12.84
C SER A 431 41.67 -3.11 11.35
N SER A 432 42.02 -4.34 10.97
CA SER A 432 42.06 -4.80 9.56
C SER A 432 40.69 -4.76 8.86
N TYR A 433 39.60 -4.84 9.62
CA TYR A 433 38.23 -4.71 9.11
C TYR A 433 37.75 -3.25 9.01
N LEU A 434 38.57 -2.27 9.41
CA LEU A 434 38.34 -0.85 9.16
C LEU A 434 39.13 -0.32 7.95
N PRO A 435 38.53 0.54 7.11
CA PRO A 435 39.26 1.36 6.14
C PRO A 435 39.88 2.58 6.84
N ASP A 436 41.03 3.03 6.36
CA ASP A 436 41.80 4.15 6.91
C ASP A 436 40.94 5.39 7.20
N SER A 437 40.09 5.77 6.23
CA SER A 437 39.10 6.85 6.36
C SER A 437 37.68 6.31 6.50
N PRO A 438 36.77 7.04 7.19
CA PRO A 438 35.33 6.81 7.11
C PRO A 438 34.79 6.64 5.69
N ARG A 439 33.77 5.80 5.50
CA ARG A 439 33.10 5.61 4.21
C ARG A 439 31.92 6.58 4.07
N THR A 440 32.05 7.55 3.18
CA THR A 440 30.95 8.41 2.72
C THR A 440 30.31 7.86 1.44
N TYR A 441 28.98 7.85 1.36
CA TYR A 441 28.24 7.40 0.19
C TYR A 441 27.58 8.60 -0.53
N LYS A 442 27.68 8.64 -1.86
CA LYS A 442 27.00 9.66 -2.68
C LYS A 442 25.59 9.19 -3.02
N SER A 443 24.59 10.03 -2.75
CA SER A 443 23.21 9.76 -3.18
C SER A 443 23.11 9.74 -4.71
N ARG A 444 22.09 9.05 -5.22
CA ARG A 444 21.68 9.10 -6.64
C ARG A 444 20.36 9.84 -6.84
N ALA A 445 19.59 10.12 -5.78
CA ALA A 445 18.37 10.90 -5.86
C ALA A 445 18.70 12.39 -5.99
N LYS A 446 18.03 13.09 -6.91
CA LYS A 446 18.27 14.53 -7.20
C LYS A 446 17.81 15.45 -6.07
N ASN A 447 16.69 15.12 -5.44
CA ASN A 447 16.07 15.82 -4.33
C ASN A 447 15.84 14.83 -3.18
N ALA A 448 16.90 14.18 -2.67
CA ALA A 448 16.78 13.45 -1.41
C ALA A 448 16.33 14.42 -0.29
N GLN A 449 15.66 13.93 0.75
CA GLN A 449 15.36 14.76 1.91
C GLN A 449 16.63 14.85 2.79
N GLU A 450 17.60 15.65 2.33
CA GLU A 450 18.99 15.71 2.84
C GLU A 450 19.14 16.09 4.33
N ALA A 451 18.05 16.55 4.96
CA ALA A 451 17.96 16.74 6.41
C ALA A 451 17.72 15.43 7.20
N HIS A 452 17.49 14.30 6.53
CA HIS A 452 17.26 12.99 7.15
C HIS A 452 18.52 12.14 7.20
N GLU A 453 18.55 11.21 8.15
CA GLU A 453 19.61 10.23 8.32
C GLU A 453 19.19 8.86 7.76
N ALA A 454 20.14 8.00 7.43
CA ALA A 454 19.89 6.61 7.07
C ALA A 454 19.33 5.80 8.25
N VAL A 455 18.66 4.69 7.95
CA VAL A 455 18.18 3.73 8.97
C VAL A 455 19.37 2.92 9.51
N ARG A 456 19.73 3.21 10.77
CA ARG A 456 20.84 2.62 11.54
C ARG A 456 20.40 2.35 12.98
N PRO A 457 21.13 1.54 13.77
CA PRO A 457 20.93 1.52 15.23
C PRO A 457 21.21 2.90 15.85
N THR A 458 20.51 3.24 16.93
CA THR A 458 20.78 4.46 17.73
C THR A 458 22.11 4.38 18.48
N GLN A 459 22.50 3.19 18.90
CA GLN A 459 23.79 2.88 19.52
C GLN A 459 24.36 1.62 18.84
N ALA A 460 25.48 1.74 18.15
CA ALA A 460 26.11 0.60 17.49
C ALA A 460 26.64 -0.43 18.50
N GLY A 461 27.08 0.03 19.68
CA GLY A 461 27.54 -0.83 20.76
C GLY A 461 26.46 -1.76 21.35
N ARG A 462 25.18 -1.52 21.06
CA ARG A 462 24.05 -2.37 21.49
C ARG A 462 23.85 -3.52 20.51
N ALA A 463 24.63 -4.59 20.69
CA ALA A 463 24.60 -5.77 19.81
C ALA A 463 23.19 -6.41 19.75
N PRO A 464 22.82 -7.11 18.66
CA PRO A 464 21.49 -7.73 18.52
C PRO A 464 21.12 -8.73 19.62
N GLU A 465 22.11 -9.38 20.23
CA GLU A 465 22.00 -10.29 21.38
C GLU A 465 21.72 -9.58 22.70
N GLN A 466 22.14 -8.31 22.80
CA GLN A 466 22.02 -7.44 23.98
C GLN A 466 20.83 -6.49 23.88
N ALA A 467 20.21 -6.37 22.70
CA ALA A 467 19.04 -5.53 22.49
C ALA A 467 17.88 -6.00 23.40
N PRO A 468 17.13 -5.08 24.03
CA PRO A 468 16.01 -5.38 24.94
C PRO A 468 14.74 -5.84 24.19
N LEU A 469 14.90 -6.82 23.29
CA LEU A 469 13.91 -7.38 22.38
C LEU A 469 13.71 -8.88 22.68
N PRO A 470 12.52 -9.46 22.49
CA PRO A 470 12.34 -10.90 22.64
C PRO A 470 13.21 -11.69 21.64
N LYS A 471 14.00 -12.64 22.12
CA LYS A 471 14.88 -13.48 21.29
C LYS A 471 14.07 -14.19 20.19
N GLY A 472 14.64 -14.31 18.99
CA GLY A 472 13.99 -14.92 17.82
C GLY A 472 12.86 -14.10 17.17
N SER A 473 12.32 -13.08 17.83
CA SER A 473 11.19 -12.29 17.32
C SER A 473 11.47 -11.57 16.01
N GLN A 474 10.41 -11.22 15.27
CA GLN A 474 10.51 -10.42 14.04
C GLN A 474 11.20 -9.06 14.29
N LEU A 475 11.00 -8.46 15.47
CA LEU A 475 11.68 -7.24 15.91
C LEU A 475 13.19 -7.46 16.03
N ALA A 476 13.62 -8.54 16.71
CA ALA A 476 15.03 -8.87 16.85
C ALA A 476 15.69 -9.22 15.49
N ARG A 477 14.97 -9.93 14.61
CA ARG A 477 15.42 -10.24 13.24
C ARG A 477 15.60 -8.97 12.39
N LEU A 478 14.67 -8.01 12.45
CA LEU A 478 14.79 -6.74 11.74
C LEU A 478 15.90 -5.85 12.33
N TYR A 479 16.01 -5.77 13.66
CA TYR A 479 17.09 -5.02 14.31
C TYR A 479 18.48 -5.57 13.95
N ARG A 480 18.66 -6.90 13.99
CA ARG A 480 19.90 -7.56 13.52
C ARG A 480 20.22 -7.17 12.08
N LEU A 481 19.25 -7.20 11.17
CA LEU A 481 19.45 -6.83 9.77
C LEU A 481 19.93 -5.38 9.61
N ILE A 482 19.30 -4.43 10.33
CA ILE A 482 19.66 -3.00 10.33
C ILE A 482 21.05 -2.77 10.92
N TRP A 483 21.33 -3.36 12.08
CA TRP A 483 22.63 -3.28 12.76
C TRP A 483 23.77 -3.82 11.88
N SER A 484 23.63 -5.04 11.35
CA SER A 484 24.61 -5.67 10.47
C SER A 484 24.90 -4.84 9.21
N ARG A 485 23.87 -4.22 8.62
CA ARG A 485 24.04 -3.37 7.43
C ARG A 485 24.74 -2.05 7.75
N ALA A 486 24.42 -1.44 8.90
CA ALA A 486 25.08 -0.21 9.34
C ALA A 486 26.58 -0.44 9.59
N LEU A 487 26.95 -1.52 10.30
CA LEU A 487 28.35 -1.90 10.51
C LEU A 487 29.06 -2.18 9.18
N ALA A 488 28.50 -3.03 8.33
CA ALA A 488 29.06 -3.35 7.02
C ALA A 488 29.37 -2.10 6.19
N SER A 489 28.50 -1.08 6.25
CA SER A 489 28.68 0.16 5.49
C SER A 489 29.97 0.94 5.82
N GLN A 490 30.60 0.69 6.98
CA GLN A 490 31.86 1.33 7.40
C GLN A 490 33.07 0.37 7.37
N MET A 491 32.90 -0.88 6.97
CA MET A 491 33.95 -1.91 6.97
C MET A 491 34.81 -1.92 5.70
N THR A 492 35.97 -2.58 5.78
CA THR A 492 36.86 -2.84 4.63
C THR A 492 36.14 -3.66 3.55
N ALA A 493 36.49 -3.42 2.29
CA ALA A 493 35.96 -4.19 1.16
C ALA A 493 36.37 -5.66 1.27
N ALA A 494 35.47 -6.57 0.89
CA ALA A 494 35.83 -7.99 0.77
C ALA A 494 36.78 -8.16 -0.42
N ARG A 495 37.83 -8.97 -0.26
CA ARG A 495 38.76 -9.33 -1.34
C ARG A 495 38.48 -10.76 -1.74
N MET A 496 38.05 -10.96 -2.98
CA MET A 496 37.91 -12.27 -3.59
C MET A 496 39.18 -12.55 -4.38
N LEU A 497 39.82 -13.70 -4.16
CA LEU A 497 40.80 -14.19 -5.13
C LEU A 497 40.02 -14.91 -6.21
N GLN A 498 40.19 -14.52 -7.48
CA GLN A 498 39.63 -15.20 -8.64
C GLN A 498 40.77 -15.80 -9.44
N ALA A 499 40.71 -17.10 -9.70
CA ALA A 499 41.57 -17.79 -10.65
C ALA A 499 40.72 -18.13 -11.87
N THR A 500 41.22 -17.79 -13.06
CA THR A 500 40.61 -18.13 -14.34
C THR A 500 41.67 -18.78 -15.20
N ALA A 501 41.37 -19.95 -15.77
CA ALA A 501 42.23 -20.63 -16.73
C ALA A 501 41.49 -20.73 -18.07
N ASN A 502 42.17 -20.38 -19.16
CA ASN A 502 41.71 -20.67 -20.52
C ASN A 502 42.50 -21.87 -21.04
N ILE A 503 41.80 -22.88 -21.55
CA ILE A 503 42.35 -24.11 -22.11
C ILE A 503 41.98 -24.11 -23.59
N ALA A 504 42.98 -24.12 -24.46
CA ALA A 504 42.79 -24.09 -25.91
C ALA A 504 43.19 -25.42 -26.55
N GLY A 505 42.62 -25.70 -27.72
CA GLY A 505 43.00 -26.84 -28.55
C GLY A 505 42.42 -26.76 -29.95
N GLY A 506 42.84 -27.69 -30.80
CA GLY A 506 42.44 -27.73 -32.21
C GLY A 506 43.42 -26.99 -33.14
N GLY A 507 43.09 -26.98 -34.43
CA GLY A 507 43.93 -26.47 -35.51
C GLY A 507 43.15 -25.52 -36.41
N ALA A 508 42.60 -26.04 -37.52
CA ALA A 508 41.74 -25.28 -38.42
C ALA A 508 40.39 -24.91 -37.75
N ASP A 509 39.77 -25.87 -37.06
CA ASP A 509 38.78 -25.60 -36.02
C ASP A 509 39.52 -25.43 -34.68
N SER A 510 39.27 -24.33 -33.97
CA SER A 510 39.98 -23.94 -32.74
C SER A 510 39.00 -23.67 -31.60
N TYR A 511 39.19 -24.31 -30.45
CA TYR A 511 38.30 -24.24 -29.30
C TYR A 511 38.99 -23.60 -28.10
N VAL A 512 38.26 -22.79 -27.32
CA VAL A 512 38.72 -22.29 -26.01
C VAL A 512 37.67 -22.59 -24.94
N LEU A 513 38.04 -23.46 -24.01
CA LEU A 513 37.33 -23.72 -22.76
C LEU A 513 37.82 -22.73 -21.70
N ARG A 514 36.94 -22.34 -20.78
CA ARG A 514 37.27 -21.52 -19.61
C ARG A 514 36.84 -22.22 -18.33
N SER A 515 37.77 -22.30 -17.37
CA SER A 515 37.45 -22.59 -15.98
C SER A 515 37.61 -21.33 -15.15
N THR A 516 36.83 -21.18 -14.06
CA THR A 516 36.96 -20.06 -13.13
C THR A 516 36.51 -20.47 -11.73
N ALA A 517 37.37 -20.23 -10.75
CA ALA A 517 37.12 -20.47 -9.33
C ALA A 517 37.37 -19.18 -8.54
N SER A 518 36.59 -18.94 -7.47
CA SER A 518 36.82 -17.78 -6.61
C SER A 518 36.55 -18.07 -5.14
N THR A 519 37.47 -17.60 -4.29
CA THR A 519 37.48 -17.79 -2.84
C THR A 519 37.58 -16.45 -2.13
N VAL A 520 37.19 -16.42 -0.85
CA VAL A 520 37.30 -15.23 -0.01
C VAL A 520 38.72 -15.13 0.55
N ALA A 521 39.56 -14.28 -0.03
CA ALA A 521 40.90 -13.97 0.49
C ALA A 521 40.86 -13.04 1.70
N PHE A 522 39.84 -12.17 1.79
CA PHE A 522 39.53 -11.42 3.00
C PHE A 522 38.03 -11.12 3.08
N PRO A 523 37.31 -11.54 4.15
CA PRO A 523 35.86 -11.34 4.24
C PRO A 523 35.42 -9.88 4.26
N GLY A 524 36.18 -9.00 4.92
CA GLY A 524 35.78 -7.60 5.13
C GLY A 524 34.34 -7.49 5.67
N TYR A 525 33.54 -6.62 5.07
CA TYR A 525 32.12 -6.43 5.44
C TYR A 525 31.24 -7.70 5.39
N LEU A 526 31.64 -8.76 4.67
CA LEU A 526 30.87 -10.00 4.59
C LEU A 526 30.83 -10.76 5.92
N ALA A 527 31.75 -10.49 6.85
CA ALA A 527 31.76 -11.09 8.18
C ALA A 527 30.53 -10.74 9.03
N VAL A 528 29.94 -9.55 8.85
CA VAL A 528 28.68 -9.14 9.52
C VAL A 528 27.48 -9.12 8.58
N TYR A 529 27.70 -8.97 7.28
CA TYR A 529 26.66 -8.86 6.26
C TYR A 529 26.97 -9.77 5.06
N PRO A 530 26.83 -11.10 5.21
CA PRO A 530 27.09 -12.07 4.15
C PRO A 530 26.19 -11.83 2.92
N PRO A 531 26.49 -12.44 1.75
CA PRO A 531 25.58 -12.41 0.62
C PRO A 531 24.19 -12.95 1.01
N LYS A 532 23.20 -12.78 0.13
CA LYS A 532 21.94 -13.52 0.29
C LYS A 532 22.28 -14.99 0.02
N ARG A 533 21.87 -15.90 0.91
CA ARG A 533 21.81 -17.32 0.55
C ARG A 533 20.88 -17.43 -0.64
N SER A 534 21.42 -17.84 -1.77
CA SER A 534 20.67 -18.16 -2.98
C SER A 534 20.05 -19.53 -2.78
N ALA A 535 18.72 -19.60 -2.69
CA ALA A 535 18.01 -20.82 -3.03
C ALA A 535 18.37 -21.15 -4.49
N GLY A 536 19.04 -22.28 -4.71
CA GLY A 536 19.69 -22.59 -5.99
C GLY A 536 20.94 -21.75 -6.29
N ALA A 537 22.11 -22.25 -5.87
CA ALA A 537 23.39 -21.95 -6.53
C ALA A 537 24.26 -23.22 -6.69
N ALA A 538 23.58 -24.36 -6.86
CA ALA A 538 24.10 -25.54 -7.52
C ALA A 538 23.33 -25.70 -8.86
N SER A 539 23.77 -26.63 -9.70
CA SER A 539 23.35 -26.82 -11.08
C SER A 539 21.86 -27.09 -11.31
N THR A 540 21.38 -26.57 -12.44
CA THR A 540 20.25 -27.09 -13.27
C THR A 540 18.84 -27.10 -12.68
N ASP A 541 17.89 -27.23 -13.60
CA ASP A 541 16.45 -27.21 -13.39
C ASP A 541 15.94 -28.35 -12.52
N ASN A 542 15.50 -28.00 -11.31
CA ASN A 542 14.16 -28.32 -10.81
C ASN A 542 13.84 -27.43 -9.60
N ALA A 543 12.65 -26.87 -9.56
CA ALA A 543 12.13 -26.16 -8.40
C ALA A 543 10.80 -26.82 -8.01
N ASP A 544 10.83 -27.64 -6.97
CA ASP A 544 9.71 -27.97 -6.07
C ASP A 544 10.16 -29.06 -5.07
N ASP A 545 10.92 -28.67 -4.05
CA ASP A 545 10.95 -29.37 -2.75
C ASP A 545 11.34 -28.38 -1.63
N GLU A 546 10.58 -28.34 -0.53
CA GLU A 546 10.87 -27.54 0.67
C GLU A 546 11.13 -28.49 1.87
N SER A 547 12.36 -29.00 1.97
CA SER A 547 12.87 -29.72 3.15
C SER A 547 14.03 -28.92 3.78
N ASP A 548 13.73 -28.20 4.86
CA ASP A 548 14.58 -27.13 5.45
C ASP A 548 15.33 -27.59 6.73
N GLU A 549 15.70 -28.87 6.82
CA GLU A 549 16.28 -29.50 8.03
C GLU A 549 17.49 -30.45 7.76
N ASP A 550 18.54 -30.01 7.05
CA ASP A 550 19.91 -30.63 7.15
C ASP A 550 21.07 -29.72 6.62
N ASP A 551 20.90 -28.40 6.73
CA ASP A 551 21.65 -27.39 5.96
C ASP A 551 23.08 -27.03 6.48
N GLN A 552 23.67 -27.80 7.41
CA GLN A 552 25.00 -27.47 7.97
C GLN A 552 26.18 -28.16 7.26
N ASP A 553 26.08 -29.46 6.95
CA ASP A 553 27.19 -30.21 6.35
C ASP A 553 27.41 -29.84 4.87
N HIS A 554 26.34 -29.49 4.16
CA HIS A 554 26.39 -28.96 2.79
C HIS A 554 27.17 -27.63 2.71
N GLU A 555 27.11 -26.75 3.72
CA GLU A 555 27.86 -25.48 3.73
C GLU A 555 29.36 -25.66 4.04
N HIS A 556 29.79 -26.85 4.50
CA HIS A 556 31.21 -27.21 4.62
C HIS A 556 31.75 -27.85 3.35
N SER A 557 31.06 -28.87 2.82
CA SER A 557 31.46 -29.58 1.59
C SER A 557 31.61 -28.64 0.39
N SER A 558 30.65 -27.73 0.18
CA SER A 558 30.69 -26.74 -0.90
C SER A 558 31.87 -25.76 -0.82
N LYS A 559 32.25 -25.30 0.38
CA LYS A 559 33.41 -24.41 0.58
C LYS A 559 34.73 -25.14 0.31
N GLN A 560 34.84 -26.39 0.76
CA GLN A 560 36.03 -27.21 0.55
C GLN A 560 36.23 -27.53 -0.94
N SER A 561 35.15 -27.87 -1.65
CA SER A 561 35.14 -28.07 -3.10
C SER A 561 35.60 -26.80 -3.86
N LEU A 562 35.08 -25.62 -3.50
CA LEU A 562 35.50 -24.34 -4.13
C LEU A 562 36.98 -23.99 -3.88
N GLN A 563 37.53 -24.36 -2.71
CA GLN A 563 38.95 -24.19 -2.42
C GLN A 563 39.82 -25.18 -3.21
N GLN A 564 39.41 -26.44 -3.30
CA GLN A 564 40.08 -27.48 -4.10
C GLN A 564 40.08 -27.12 -5.60
N HIS A 565 38.94 -26.68 -6.15
CA HIS A 565 38.84 -26.21 -7.53
C HIS A 565 39.78 -25.02 -7.78
N GLN A 566 39.84 -24.03 -6.89
CA GLN A 566 40.80 -22.94 -7.04
C GLN A 566 42.26 -23.41 -6.96
N ALA A 567 42.59 -24.32 -6.04
CA ALA A 567 43.94 -24.86 -5.91
C ALA A 567 44.37 -25.59 -7.19
N ALA A 568 43.48 -26.39 -7.78
CA ALA A 568 43.72 -27.06 -9.07
C ALA A 568 44.00 -26.04 -10.19
N LEU A 569 43.23 -24.95 -10.31
CA LEU A 569 43.48 -23.91 -11.32
C LEU A 569 44.77 -23.12 -11.09
N LEU A 570 45.19 -22.92 -9.83
CA LEU A 570 46.44 -22.24 -9.49
C LEU A 570 47.68 -23.14 -9.66
N ALA A 571 47.50 -24.47 -9.75
CA ALA A 571 48.56 -25.44 -10.02
C ALA A 571 48.84 -25.64 -11.52
N LEU A 572 48.02 -25.06 -12.40
CA LEU A 572 48.18 -25.13 -13.86
C LEU A 572 49.34 -24.25 -14.35
N GLN A 573 50.11 -24.76 -15.32
CA GLN A 573 51.18 -24.02 -16.00
C GLN A 573 50.83 -23.79 -17.48
N GLN A 574 51.27 -22.66 -18.04
CA GLN A 574 51.05 -22.36 -19.47
C GLN A 574 51.74 -23.40 -20.36
N GLY A 575 51.04 -23.88 -21.40
CA GLY A 575 51.51 -24.96 -22.27
C GLY A 575 51.38 -26.37 -21.68
N GLN A 576 50.92 -26.52 -20.43
CA GLN A 576 50.65 -27.84 -19.85
C GLN A 576 49.51 -28.54 -20.62
N ALA A 577 49.73 -29.80 -20.99
CA ALA A 577 48.71 -30.64 -21.60
C ALA A 577 47.60 -30.96 -20.59
N VAL A 578 46.35 -30.95 -21.08
CA VAL A 578 45.14 -31.19 -20.28
C VAL A 578 44.39 -32.36 -20.90
N LYS A 579 44.02 -33.34 -20.08
CA LYS A 579 43.21 -34.49 -20.47
C LYS A 579 41.73 -34.13 -20.33
N LEU A 580 40.94 -34.42 -21.36
CA LEU A 580 39.48 -34.44 -21.25
C LEU A 580 39.06 -35.73 -20.53
N LEU A 581 38.25 -35.61 -19.47
CA LEU A 581 37.61 -36.75 -18.81
C LEU A 581 36.19 -36.98 -19.27
N ASP A 582 35.45 -35.89 -19.50
CA ASP A 582 34.02 -35.90 -19.83
C ASP A 582 33.68 -34.62 -20.60
N VAL A 583 32.73 -34.70 -21.53
CA VAL A 583 32.19 -33.55 -22.28
C VAL A 583 30.69 -33.72 -22.50
N ARG A 584 29.92 -32.68 -22.17
CA ARG A 584 28.46 -32.69 -22.17
C ARG A 584 27.93 -31.44 -22.86
N PRO A 585 27.24 -31.57 -24.01
CA PRO A 585 26.31 -30.56 -24.51
C PRO A 585 25.09 -30.54 -23.58
N ASP A 586 25.02 -29.58 -22.68
CA ASP A 586 23.86 -29.36 -21.83
C ASP A 586 22.85 -28.47 -22.58
N GLN A 587 21.64 -28.97 -22.81
CA GLN A 587 20.53 -28.21 -23.40
C GLN A 587 19.92 -27.27 -22.36
N HIS A 588 19.65 -26.05 -22.77
CA HIS A 588 18.99 -25.03 -21.97
C HIS A 588 17.87 -24.37 -22.76
N PHE A 589 16.98 -23.70 -22.02
CA PHE A 589 15.92 -22.88 -22.57
C PHE A 589 16.01 -21.47 -22.01
N THR A 590 15.91 -20.46 -22.87
CA THR A 590 15.83 -19.07 -22.43
C THR A 590 14.59 -18.90 -21.55
N ARG A 591 14.69 -18.18 -20.43
CA ARG A 591 13.56 -17.99 -19.50
C ARG A 591 12.95 -16.58 -19.63
N PRO A 592 11.63 -16.42 -19.43
CA PRO A 592 10.98 -15.12 -19.42
C PRO A 592 11.49 -14.24 -18.25
N PRO A 593 11.34 -12.90 -18.33
CA PRO A 593 11.76 -12.00 -17.26
C PRO A 593 10.97 -12.31 -15.97
N PRO A 594 11.62 -12.32 -14.78
CA PRO A 594 10.97 -12.77 -13.56
C PRO A 594 9.83 -11.85 -13.11
N LYS A 595 8.72 -12.45 -12.66
CA LYS A 595 7.60 -11.75 -12.03
C LYS A 595 8.07 -10.85 -10.89
N TYR A 596 7.40 -9.72 -10.71
CA TYR A 596 7.73 -8.80 -9.62
C TYR A 596 7.42 -9.44 -8.26
N THR A 597 8.41 -9.51 -7.38
CA THR A 597 8.19 -9.68 -5.94
C THR A 597 7.92 -8.30 -5.32
N GLU A 598 7.41 -8.25 -4.09
CA GLU A 598 7.24 -6.97 -3.38
C GLU A 598 8.55 -6.16 -3.32
N ALA A 599 9.69 -6.84 -3.11
CA ALA A 599 11.02 -6.22 -3.12
C ALA A 599 11.40 -5.66 -4.50
N SER A 600 11.25 -6.43 -5.59
CA SER A 600 11.64 -5.96 -6.91
C SER A 600 10.70 -4.89 -7.48
N LEU A 601 9.42 -4.87 -7.09
CA LEU A 601 8.50 -3.78 -7.44
C LEU A 601 8.88 -2.48 -6.72
N ILE A 602 9.22 -2.54 -5.44
CA ILE A 602 9.74 -1.37 -4.69
C ILE A 602 11.02 -0.85 -5.33
N LYS A 603 11.95 -1.75 -5.69
CA LYS A 603 13.17 -1.40 -6.41
C LYS A 603 12.87 -0.68 -7.74
N ALA A 604 11.91 -1.16 -8.53
CA ALA A 604 11.51 -0.52 -9.78
C ALA A 604 10.90 0.89 -9.54
N LEU A 605 10.01 1.02 -8.55
CA LEU A 605 9.40 2.32 -8.18
C LEU A 605 10.43 3.34 -7.65
N GLU A 606 11.49 2.87 -6.98
CA GLU A 606 12.64 3.69 -6.56
C GLU A 606 13.51 4.09 -7.77
N GLN A 607 13.87 3.13 -8.64
CA GLN A 607 14.72 3.37 -9.81
C GLN A 607 14.06 4.31 -10.85
N LEU A 608 12.73 4.28 -10.95
CA LEU A 608 11.95 5.14 -11.83
C LEU A 608 11.54 6.49 -11.17
N GLY A 609 11.86 6.73 -9.90
CA GLY A 609 11.50 7.98 -9.21
C GLY A 609 10.01 8.15 -8.90
N ILE A 610 9.19 7.10 -9.02
CA ILE A 610 7.73 7.12 -8.80
C ILE A 610 7.38 6.94 -7.31
N GLY A 611 8.20 6.19 -6.58
CA GLY A 611 8.01 5.93 -5.16
C GLY A 611 8.65 6.99 -4.26
N ARG A 612 8.20 7.05 -3.01
CA ARG A 612 8.80 7.81 -1.91
C ARG A 612 8.70 6.99 -0.62
N PRO A 613 9.56 7.21 0.41
CA PRO A 613 9.57 6.44 1.65
C PRO A 613 8.20 6.23 2.32
N SER A 614 7.29 7.21 2.23
CA SER A 614 5.94 7.13 2.79
C SER A 614 4.93 6.35 1.93
N THR A 615 5.22 6.04 0.67
CA THR A 615 4.23 5.53 -0.31
C THR A 615 4.41 4.08 -0.72
N TYR A 616 5.62 3.52 -0.64
CA TYR A 616 5.93 2.14 -1.11
C TYR A 616 4.97 1.08 -0.55
N ALA A 617 5.02 0.84 0.77
CA ALA A 617 4.21 -0.20 1.42
C ALA A 617 2.69 0.04 1.29
N ALA A 618 2.25 1.30 1.37
CA ALA A 618 0.85 1.67 1.20
C ALA A 618 0.33 1.40 -0.22
N THR A 619 1.15 1.64 -1.24
CA THR A 619 0.80 1.38 -2.64
C THR A 619 0.60 -0.12 -2.88
N LEU A 620 1.57 -0.94 -2.48
CA LEU A 620 1.50 -2.40 -2.62
C LEU A 620 0.31 -2.98 -1.86
N LYS A 621 0.05 -2.53 -0.63
CA LYS A 621 -1.12 -2.98 0.15
C LYS A 621 -2.44 -2.63 -0.54
N VAL A 622 -2.56 -1.43 -1.12
CA VAL A 622 -3.80 -1.01 -1.80
C VAL A 622 -4.06 -1.82 -3.09
N LEU A 623 -3.02 -2.25 -3.81
CA LEU A 623 -3.20 -3.14 -4.97
C LEU A 623 -3.74 -4.53 -4.57
N GLN A 624 -3.26 -5.06 -3.45
CA GLN A 624 -3.73 -6.33 -2.87
C GLN A 624 -5.15 -6.17 -2.31
N ASP A 625 -5.40 -5.18 -1.43
CA ASP A 625 -6.72 -4.88 -0.84
C ASP A 625 -7.83 -4.64 -1.89
N ARG A 626 -7.46 -4.08 -3.05
CA ARG A 626 -8.42 -3.82 -4.13
C ARG A 626 -8.68 -5.04 -5.02
N GLY A 627 -7.91 -6.11 -4.96
CA GLY A 627 -8.05 -7.18 -5.95
C GLY A 627 -7.77 -6.64 -7.36
N TYR A 628 -6.53 -6.16 -7.51
CA TYR A 628 -5.89 -5.92 -8.81
C TYR A 628 -4.63 -6.79 -8.98
N VAL A 629 -3.99 -7.16 -7.87
CA VAL A 629 -2.77 -7.98 -7.83
C VAL A 629 -2.90 -8.99 -6.69
N VAL A 630 -2.69 -10.27 -7.01
CA VAL A 630 -2.60 -11.37 -6.04
C VAL A 630 -1.13 -11.75 -5.81
N LYS A 631 -0.83 -12.39 -4.67
CA LYS A 631 0.51 -12.87 -4.33
C LYS A 631 0.57 -14.39 -4.48
N GLU A 632 1.49 -14.86 -5.32
CA GLU A 632 1.72 -16.28 -5.61
C GLU A 632 3.12 -16.64 -5.10
N GLY A 633 3.20 -17.40 -4.01
CA GLY A 633 4.44 -17.63 -3.27
C GLY A 633 5.09 -16.32 -2.81
N ARG A 634 6.13 -15.86 -3.52
CA ARG A 634 6.79 -14.55 -3.32
C ARG A 634 6.54 -13.55 -4.46
N ALA A 635 5.97 -13.98 -5.58
CA ALA A 635 5.67 -13.17 -6.76
C ALA A 635 4.31 -12.44 -6.64
N LEU A 636 4.11 -11.45 -7.49
CA LEU A 636 2.89 -10.67 -7.65
C LEU A 636 2.34 -10.92 -9.06
N ARG A 637 1.11 -11.42 -9.17
CA ARG A 637 0.41 -11.63 -10.45
C ARG A 637 -0.74 -10.63 -10.60
N PRO A 638 -0.92 -9.98 -11.76
CA PRO A 638 -2.06 -9.10 -12.00
C PRO A 638 -3.33 -9.91 -12.26
N GLU A 639 -4.35 -9.69 -11.43
CA GLU A 639 -5.68 -10.27 -11.63
C GLU A 639 -6.38 -9.63 -12.84
N SER A 640 -7.38 -10.32 -13.40
CA SER A 640 -8.21 -9.81 -14.51
C SER A 640 -8.71 -8.37 -14.31
N ARG A 641 -9.19 -8.02 -13.11
CA ARG A 641 -9.65 -6.64 -12.81
C ARG A 641 -8.50 -5.63 -12.86
N GLY A 642 -7.30 -6.03 -12.47
CA GLY A 642 -6.08 -5.22 -12.57
C GLY A 642 -5.67 -4.98 -14.03
N ARG A 643 -5.64 -6.04 -14.84
CA ARG A 643 -5.30 -5.96 -16.28
C ARG A 643 -6.27 -5.07 -17.06
N VAL A 644 -7.58 -5.27 -16.89
CA VAL A 644 -8.61 -4.46 -17.55
C VAL A 644 -8.51 -2.98 -17.15
N LEU A 645 -8.27 -2.69 -15.86
CA LEU A 645 -8.04 -1.31 -15.39
C LEU A 645 -6.76 -0.71 -15.98
N SER A 646 -5.66 -1.47 -16.00
CA SER A 646 -4.38 -1.01 -16.56
C SER A 646 -4.51 -0.68 -18.05
N SER A 647 -5.17 -1.56 -18.81
CA SER A 647 -5.43 -1.37 -20.24
C SER A 647 -6.30 -0.14 -20.52
N PHE A 648 -7.35 0.08 -19.72
CA PHE A 648 -8.20 1.27 -19.82
C PHE A 648 -7.44 2.55 -19.50
N LEU A 649 -6.63 2.58 -18.44
CA LEU A 649 -5.85 3.76 -18.10
C LEU A 649 -4.72 4.01 -19.11
N HIS A 650 -4.15 2.97 -19.71
CA HIS A 650 -3.18 3.12 -20.80
C HIS A 650 -3.84 3.71 -22.06
N ALA A 651 -5.02 3.22 -22.45
CA ALA A 651 -5.73 3.68 -23.64
C ALA A 651 -6.32 5.10 -23.51
N PHE A 652 -7.00 5.40 -22.38
CA PHE A 652 -7.76 6.64 -22.21
C PHE A 652 -7.06 7.70 -21.34
N PHE A 653 -6.02 7.32 -20.60
CA PHE A 653 -5.26 8.21 -19.71
C PHE A 653 -3.73 8.03 -19.80
N PRO A 654 -3.13 7.86 -21.01
CA PRO A 654 -1.74 7.41 -21.18
C PRO A 654 -0.71 8.24 -20.39
N GLN A 655 -0.83 9.57 -20.45
CA GLN A 655 0.05 10.49 -19.70
C GLN A 655 -0.02 10.27 -18.18
N TYR A 656 -1.18 9.94 -17.64
CA TYR A 656 -1.41 9.80 -16.19
C TYR A 656 -1.03 8.42 -15.64
N VAL A 657 -0.67 7.48 -16.53
CA VAL A 657 0.01 6.22 -16.18
C VAL A 657 1.40 6.12 -16.80
N ASP A 658 1.96 7.22 -17.29
CA ASP A 658 3.35 7.30 -17.73
C ASP A 658 4.30 7.37 -16.53
N TYR A 659 5.47 6.75 -16.71
CA TYR A 659 6.52 6.64 -15.70
C TYR A 659 7.26 7.96 -15.53
N GLY A 660 7.58 8.65 -16.63
CA GLY A 660 8.24 9.96 -16.63
C GLY A 660 7.37 11.06 -16.05
N PHE A 661 6.11 11.15 -16.48
CA PHE A 661 5.14 12.11 -15.94
C PHE A 661 4.92 11.93 -14.43
N THR A 662 4.75 10.68 -13.98
CA THR A 662 4.50 10.40 -12.55
C THR A 662 5.71 10.69 -11.68
N ALA A 663 6.92 10.37 -12.16
CA ALA A 663 8.16 10.75 -11.50
C ALA A 663 8.35 12.27 -11.44
N SER A 664 8.18 12.97 -12.57
CA SER A 664 8.29 14.43 -12.64
C SER A 664 7.31 15.15 -11.71
N LEU A 665 6.13 14.59 -11.46
CA LEU A 665 5.14 15.17 -10.56
C LEU A 665 5.43 14.87 -9.07
N GLU A 666 6.10 13.76 -8.73
CA GLU A 666 6.67 13.57 -7.38
C GLU A 666 7.88 14.49 -7.17
N ASP A 667 8.74 14.68 -8.18
CA ASP A 667 9.88 15.60 -8.12
C ASP A 667 9.42 17.05 -7.92
N GLN A 668 8.33 17.48 -8.56
CA GLN A 668 7.69 18.80 -8.32
C GLN A 668 7.14 18.94 -6.89
N LEU A 669 6.60 17.88 -6.29
CA LEU A 669 6.17 17.90 -4.88
C LEU A 669 7.36 18.04 -3.92
N ASP A 670 8.51 17.48 -4.28
CA ASP A 670 9.74 17.68 -3.50
C ASP A 670 10.33 19.09 -3.72
N GLU A 671 10.21 19.68 -4.91
CA GLU A 671 10.54 21.09 -5.16
C GLU A 671 9.67 22.05 -4.35
N VAL A 672 8.37 21.77 -4.18
CA VAL A 672 7.52 22.50 -3.21
C VAL A 672 8.09 22.36 -1.79
N SER A 673 8.45 21.14 -1.37
CA SER A 673 9.00 20.90 -0.02
C SER A 673 10.33 21.62 0.25
N ALA A 674 11.06 21.97 -0.82
CA ALA A 674 12.32 22.72 -0.77
C ALA A 674 12.12 24.23 -1.00
N GLY A 675 10.88 24.74 -1.06
CA GLY A 675 10.56 26.14 -1.32
C GLY A 675 10.88 26.64 -2.73
N LYS A 676 11.13 25.72 -3.68
CA LYS A 676 11.52 26.02 -5.06
C LYS A 676 10.32 26.19 -6.01
N ALA A 677 9.17 25.61 -5.68
CA ALA A 677 7.96 25.63 -6.49
C ALA A 677 6.72 26.02 -5.66
N VAL A 678 5.76 26.70 -6.29
CA VAL A 678 4.49 27.10 -5.66
C VAL A 678 3.45 25.99 -5.87
N TRP A 679 2.96 25.38 -4.79
CA TRP A 679 2.11 24.19 -4.86
C TRP A 679 0.81 24.37 -5.67
N LYS A 680 0.22 25.57 -5.63
CA LYS A 680 -1.01 25.86 -6.37
C LYS A 680 -0.81 25.86 -7.88
N GLU A 681 0.34 26.33 -8.37
CA GLU A 681 0.65 26.27 -9.80
C GLU A 681 0.99 24.84 -10.25
N VAL A 682 1.62 24.03 -9.38
CA VAL A 682 1.79 22.57 -9.61
C VAL A 682 0.42 21.87 -9.73
N LEU A 683 -0.50 22.13 -8.79
CA LEU A 683 -1.86 21.59 -8.84
C LEU A 683 -2.63 22.04 -10.08
N LYS A 684 -2.50 23.30 -10.48
CA LYS A 684 -3.16 23.89 -11.66
C LYS A 684 -2.65 23.31 -12.97
N GLY A 685 -1.33 23.14 -13.10
CA GLY A 685 -0.69 22.49 -14.25
C GLY A 685 -1.10 21.02 -14.40
N PHE A 686 -1.36 20.32 -13.29
CA PHE A 686 -1.94 18.97 -13.30
C PHE A 686 -3.45 18.97 -13.60
N TRP A 687 -4.22 19.81 -12.90
CA TRP A 687 -5.68 19.67 -12.80
C TRP A 687 -6.42 20.04 -14.07
N VAL A 688 -6.07 21.17 -14.70
CA VAL A 688 -6.78 21.67 -15.88
C VAL A 688 -6.77 20.66 -17.05
N PRO A 689 -5.63 20.08 -17.48
CA PRO A 689 -5.64 19.06 -18.52
C PRO A 689 -6.28 17.74 -18.07
N PHE A 690 -6.22 17.41 -16.77
CA PHE A 690 -6.78 16.17 -16.24
C PHE A 690 -8.32 16.19 -16.22
N GLU A 691 -8.91 17.29 -15.75
CA GLU A 691 -10.37 17.48 -15.71
C GLU A 691 -10.97 17.60 -17.11
N GLN A 692 -10.26 18.25 -18.04
CA GLN A 692 -10.60 18.27 -19.46
C GLN A 692 -10.63 16.84 -20.05
N LEU A 693 -9.60 16.02 -19.79
CA LEU A 693 -9.52 14.64 -20.30
C LEU A 693 -10.59 13.74 -19.67
N VAL A 694 -10.83 13.83 -18.36
CA VAL A 694 -11.94 13.11 -17.70
C VAL A 694 -13.28 13.51 -18.29
N SER A 695 -13.49 14.81 -18.59
CA SER A 695 -14.71 15.31 -19.21
C SER A 695 -14.91 14.82 -20.64
N GLN A 696 -13.84 14.64 -21.42
CA GLN A 696 -13.90 14.01 -22.75
C GLN A 696 -14.26 12.52 -22.64
N THR A 697 -13.51 11.75 -21.84
CA THR A 697 -13.76 10.32 -21.61
C THR A 697 -15.11 10.05 -20.93
N SER A 698 -15.70 11.06 -20.28
CA SER A 698 -17.07 11.03 -19.74
C SER A 698 -18.14 10.79 -20.82
N GLY A 699 -17.90 11.18 -22.08
CA GLY A 699 -18.83 10.97 -23.21
C GLY A 699 -18.87 9.52 -23.68
N ILE A 700 -17.70 8.92 -23.92
CA ILE A 700 -17.47 7.62 -24.59
C ILE A 700 -18.34 6.50 -24.00
N SER A 701 -19.10 5.76 -24.81
CA SER A 701 -19.98 4.68 -24.34
C SER A 701 -19.22 3.47 -23.79
N ILE A 702 -19.91 2.57 -23.07
CA ILE A 702 -19.32 1.30 -22.61
C ILE A 702 -18.97 0.41 -23.82
N THR A 703 -19.72 0.52 -24.92
CA THR A 703 -19.42 -0.20 -26.17
C THR A 703 -18.10 0.25 -26.76
N GLU A 704 -17.91 1.56 -26.99
CA GLU A 704 -16.64 2.11 -27.50
C GLU A 704 -15.45 1.80 -26.56
N VAL A 705 -15.66 1.73 -25.24
CA VAL A 705 -14.64 1.27 -24.29
C VAL A 705 -14.30 -0.22 -24.48
N ILE A 706 -15.28 -1.07 -24.76
CA ILE A 706 -15.04 -2.50 -25.09
C ILE A 706 -14.34 -2.62 -26.46
N ASP A 707 -14.76 -1.85 -27.46
CA ASP A 707 -14.20 -1.88 -28.81
C ASP A 707 -12.72 -1.46 -28.85
N VAL A 708 -12.29 -0.60 -27.92
CA VAL A 708 -10.87 -0.25 -27.69
C VAL A 708 -10.12 -1.33 -26.88
N LEU A 709 -10.78 -1.98 -25.92
CA LEU A 709 -10.12 -2.94 -25.01
C LEU A 709 -10.02 -4.38 -25.56
N ASP A 710 -10.98 -4.85 -26.34
CA ASP A 710 -10.97 -6.19 -26.98
C ASP A 710 -9.78 -6.45 -27.93
N PRO A 711 -9.27 -5.47 -28.71
CA PRO A 711 -8.01 -5.64 -29.45
C PRO A 711 -6.77 -5.46 -28.56
N ILE A 712 -6.77 -4.53 -27.59
CA ILE A 712 -5.60 -4.33 -26.69
C ILE A 712 -5.32 -5.59 -25.84
N MET A 713 -6.38 -6.26 -25.38
CA MET A 713 -6.28 -7.47 -24.57
C MET A 713 -6.31 -8.76 -25.40
N ALA A 714 -6.31 -8.67 -26.74
CA ALA A 714 -6.49 -9.79 -27.67
C ALA A 714 -5.66 -11.03 -27.32
N ALA A 715 -4.33 -10.90 -27.38
CA ALA A 715 -3.39 -11.99 -27.18
C ALA A 715 -3.44 -12.60 -25.75
N GLN A 716 -3.91 -11.83 -24.75
CA GLN A 716 -4.05 -12.32 -23.36
C GLN A 716 -5.35 -13.09 -23.14
N LEU A 717 -6.42 -12.76 -23.87
CA LEU A 717 -7.75 -13.35 -23.70
C LEU A 717 -8.01 -14.51 -24.67
N PHE A 718 -7.36 -14.45 -25.83
CA PHE A 718 -7.47 -15.37 -26.95
C PHE A 718 -6.08 -15.77 -27.49
N PRO A 719 -5.18 -16.32 -26.65
CA PRO A 719 -3.89 -16.82 -27.13
C PRO A 719 -4.13 -17.96 -28.15
N PRO A 720 -3.62 -17.86 -29.39
CA PRO A 720 -3.78 -18.92 -30.37
C PRO A 720 -2.93 -20.13 -29.99
N GLN A 721 -3.45 -21.34 -30.26
CA GLN A 721 -2.65 -22.57 -30.18
C GLN A 721 -1.77 -22.68 -31.44
N GLU A 722 -0.81 -23.61 -31.43
CA GLU A 722 0.06 -23.85 -32.59
C GLU A 722 -0.78 -24.16 -33.85
N GLY A 723 -0.46 -23.47 -34.95
CA GLY A 723 -1.18 -23.58 -36.23
C GLY A 723 -2.54 -22.85 -36.30
N GLN A 724 -3.03 -22.23 -35.23
CA GLN A 724 -4.29 -21.46 -35.22
C GLN A 724 -4.04 -19.96 -35.45
N SER A 725 -5.02 -19.27 -36.05
CA SER A 725 -5.03 -17.79 -36.11
C SER A 725 -5.69 -17.17 -34.86
N GLU A 726 -5.51 -15.86 -34.64
CA GLU A 726 -6.24 -15.14 -33.58
C GLU A 726 -7.76 -15.22 -33.79
N ASP A 727 -8.23 -15.21 -35.05
CA ASP A 727 -9.64 -15.36 -35.38
C ASP A 727 -10.17 -16.78 -35.06
N ASP A 728 -9.32 -17.82 -35.11
CA ASP A 728 -9.66 -19.16 -34.63
C ASP A 728 -9.77 -19.20 -33.11
N ALA A 729 -8.81 -18.61 -32.40
CA ALA A 729 -8.81 -18.50 -30.94
C ALA A 729 -10.02 -17.71 -30.39
N ARG A 730 -10.64 -16.89 -31.25
CA ARG A 730 -11.88 -16.15 -30.98
C ARG A 730 -13.17 -16.89 -31.37
N LYS A 731 -13.15 -18.13 -31.88
CA LYS A 731 -14.39 -18.86 -32.21
C LYS A 731 -15.12 -19.36 -30.97
N CYS A 732 -16.42 -19.11 -30.91
CA CYS A 732 -17.29 -19.56 -29.83
C CYS A 732 -17.59 -21.06 -29.97
N PRO A 733 -17.24 -21.93 -29.00
CA PRO A 733 -17.42 -23.38 -29.14
C PRO A 733 -18.89 -23.77 -29.31
N SER A 734 -19.83 -23.01 -28.73
CA SER A 734 -21.27 -23.30 -28.80
C SER A 734 -21.97 -22.88 -30.09
N CYS A 735 -21.35 -22.09 -31.00
CA CYS A 735 -22.03 -21.61 -32.22
C CYS A 735 -21.15 -21.07 -33.36
N GLY A 736 -19.82 -21.09 -33.24
CA GLY A 736 -18.89 -20.52 -34.23
C GLY A 736 -18.82 -18.97 -34.29
N GLY A 737 -19.71 -18.25 -33.60
CA GLY A 737 -19.68 -16.78 -33.51
C GLY A 737 -18.42 -16.22 -32.83
N ARG A 738 -18.14 -14.92 -32.95
CA ARG A 738 -16.92 -14.30 -32.40
C ARG A 738 -17.03 -14.08 -30.89
N LEU A 739 -16.06 -14.56 -30.13
CA LEU A 739 -15.85 -14.22 -28.73
C LEU A 739 -15.17 -12.86 -28.60
N GLY A 740 -15.53 -12.13 -27.54
CA GLY A 740 -14.86 -10.88 -27.20
C GLY A 740 -15.06 -10.50 -25.74
N LEU A 741 -14.30 -9.51 -25.29
CA LEU A 741 -14.44 -8.90 -23.97
C LEU A 741 -15.86 -8.33 -23.77
N LYS A 742 -16.45 -8.59 -22.60
CA LYS A 742 -17.70 -8.03 -22.11
C LYS A 742 -17.48 -7.55 -20.67
N LEU A 743 -18.24 -6.54 -20.23
CA LEU A 743 -18.08 -5.92 -18.91
C LEU A 743 -19.36 -6.07 -18.06
N ALA A 744 -19.21 -6.60 -16.85
CA ALA A 744 -20.30 -6.79 -15.88
C ALA A 744 -19.91 -6.24 -14.49
N LYS A 745 -20.88 -6.16 -13.57
CA LYS A 745 -20.66 -5.64 -12.20
C LYS A 745 -19.68 -6.49 -11.37
N SER A 746 -19.53 -7.78 -11.68
CA SER A 746 -18.54 -8.68 -11.09
C SER A 746 -17.11 -8.37 -11.58
N GLY A 747 -16.99 -8.03 -12.86
CA GLY A 747 -15.75 -7.73 -13.58
C GLY A 747 -15.95 -7.91 -15.09
N GLY A 748 -14.85 -7.93 -15.83
CA GLY A 748 -14.88 -8.38 -17.22
C GLY A 748 -15.05 -9.89 -17.34
N PHE A 749 -15.61 -10.33 -18.46
CA PHE A 749 -15.76 -11.73 -18.87
C PHE A 749 -15.64 -11.84 -20.40
N ILE A 750 -15.51 -13.03 -20.94
CA ILE A 750 -15.54 -13.30 -22.39
C ILE A 750 -16.92 -13.82 -22.74
N GLY A 751 -17.54 -13.28 -23.79
CA GLY A 751 -18.87 -13.72 -24.25
C GLY A 751 -19.03 -13.63 -25.77
N CYS A 752 -19.98 -14.40 -26.30
CA CYS A 752 -20.25 -14.46 -27.73
C CYS A 752 -20.83 -13.15 -28.31
N SER A 753 -20.53 -12.87 -29.59
CA SER A 753 -21.17 -11.84 -30.41
C SER A 753 -22.67 -12.08 -30.61
N ASN A 754 -23.07 -13.35 -30.68
CA ASN A 754 -24.41 -13.78 -31.09
C ASN A 754 -25.40 -13.80 -29.90
N TYR A 755 -25.11 -13.08 -28.81
CA TYR A 755 -26.05 -12.89 -27.71
C TYR A 755 -27.22 -11.99 -28.16
N PRO A 756 -28.50 -12.33 -27.87
CA PRO A 756 -28.96 -13.27 -26.84
C PRO A 756 -29.08 -14.74 -27.30
N ASP A 757 -28.97 -15.02 -28.60
CA ASP A 757 -29.26 -16.35 -29.16
C ASP A 757 -28.17 -17.39 -28.82
N CYS A 758 -26.94 -16.94 -28.58
CA CYS A 758 -25.89 -17.73 -27.92
C CYS A 758 -25.57 -17.17 -26.52
N GLY A 759 -25.80 -17.99 -25.49
CA GLY A 759 -25.54 -17.65 -24.09
C GLY A 759 -24.09 -17.83 -23.61
N TYR A 760 -23.18 -18.31 -24.45
CA TYR A 760 -21.82 -18.70 -24.03
C TYR A 760 -21.05 -17.53 -23.40
N ALA A 761 -20.56 -17.76 -22.18
CA ALA A 761 -19.73 -16.85 -21.42
C ALA A 761 -18.71 -17.60 -20.54
N ARG A 762 -17.47 -17.10 -20.44
CA ARG A 762 -16.45 -17.61 -19.49
C ARG A 762 -15.75 -16.46 -18.74
N PRO A 763 -15.19 -16.69 -17.54
CA PRO A 763 -14.31 -15.74 -16.88
C PRO A 763 -13.10 -15.36 -17.75
N LEU A 764 -12.57 -14.15 -17.53
CA LEU A 764 -11.31 -13.71 -18.18
C LEU A 764 -10.11 -14.55 -17.71
N ASP A 765 -10.11 -14.95 -16.44
CA ASP A 765 -9.07 -15.78 -15.81
C ASP A 765 -9.76 -17.07 -15.31
N PRO A 766 -9.56 -18.21 -15.99
CA PRO A 766 -10.19 -19.48 -15.62
C PRO A 766 -9.50 -20.17 -14.44
N ALA A 767 -8.35 -19.67 -13.95
CA ALA A 767 -7.61 -20.23 -12.83
C ALA A 767 -7.83 -19.46 -11.51
N ALA A 768 -8.29 -18.21 -11.58
CA ALA A 768 -8.54 -17.38 -10.39
C ALA A 768 -9.75 -17.82 -9.53
N ASN A 769 -10.64 -18.66 -10.08
CA ASN A 769 -11.69 -19.33 -9.31
C ASN A 769 -11.34 -20.82 -9.20
N GLY A 770 -11.37 -21.37 -7.98
CA GLY A 770 -11.34 -22.82 -7.77
C GLY A 770 -12.60 -23.54 -8.27
N ASP A 771 -13.67 -22.77 -8.54
CA ASP A 771 -14.73 -23.19 -9.44
C ASP A 771 -14.20 -23.15 -10.88
N SER A 772 -13.82 -24.31 -11.41
CA SER A 772 -13.79 -24.52 -12.86
C SER A 772 -15.10 -24.01 -13.44
N ALA A 773 -15.06 -23.30 -14.57
CA ALA A 773 -16.28 -22.85 -15.25
C ALA A 773 -17.23 -24.05 -15.42
N PRO A 774 -18.50 -23.94 -15.03
CA PRO A 774 -19.40 -25.09 -15.09
C PRO A 774 -19.58 -25.49 -16.54
N ALA A 775 -18.87 -26.55 -16.94
CA ALA A 775 -19.41 -27.49 -17.91
C ALA A 775 -20.77 -27.89 -17.35
N GLU A 776 -21.84 -27.58 -18.09
CA GLU A 776 -23.20 -27.89 -17.67
C GLU A 776 -23.31 -29.42 -17.65
N MET A 777 -23.10 -30.00 -16.46
CA MET A 777 -23.24 -31.45 -16.22
C MET A 777 -24.72 -31.82 -16.30
N GLU A 778 -25.20 -31.90 -17.53
CA GLU A 778 -26.49 -32.44 -17.89
C GLU A 778 -26.43 -33.97 -17.83
N LEU A 779 -27.15 -34.55 -16.88
CA LEU A 779 -27.36 -36.00 -16.82
C LEU A 779 -28.79 -36.30 -17.27
N TRP A 780 -28.92 -36.86 -18.48
CA TRP A 780 -30.19 -37.35 -19.00
C TRP A 780 -30.61 -38.62 -18.26
N LEU A 781 -31.80 -38.62 -17.66
CA LEU A 781 -32.33 -39.78 -16.92
C LEU A 781 -33.22 -40.68 -17.78
N GLY A 782 -33.76 -40.15 -18.89
CA GLY A 782 -34.68 -40.86 -19.77
C GLY A 782 -35.90 -40.02 -20.14
N THR A 783 -36.93 -40.69 -20.66
CA THR A 783 -38.19 -40.08 -21.08
C THR A 783 -39.31 -40.45 -20.11
N HIS A 784 -40.10 -39.48 -19.68
CA HIS A 784 -41.25 -39.67 -18.80
C HIS A 784 -42.29 -40.59 -19.47
N PRO A 785 -42.66 -41.74 -18.84
CA PRO A 785 -43.44 -42.79 -19.51
C PRO A 785 -44.84 -42.32 -19.95
N THR A 786 -45.50 -41.47 -19.16
CA THR A 786 -46.86 -40.97 -19.44
C THR A 786 -46.94 -39.71 -20.32
N THR A 787 -45.89 -38.88 -20.37
CA THR A 787 -45.96 -37.54 -21.01
C THR A 787 -45.02 -37.37 -22.20
N GLY A 788 -44.10 -38.31 -22.45
CA GLY A 788 -43.13 -38.24 -23.53
C GLY A 788 -42.05 -37.16 -23.37
N GLN A 789 -41.99 -36.49 -22.21
CA GLN A 789 -41.02 -35.43 -21.93
C GLN A 789 -39.67 -36.02 -21.53
N GLU A 790 -38.57 -35.48 -22.06
CA GLU A 790 -37.23 -35.82 -21.57
C GLU A 790 -37.00 -35.25 -20.17
N ILE A 791 -36.40 -36.05 -19.30
CA ILE A 791 -36.06 -35.68 -17.93
C ILE A 791 -34.53 -35.60 -17.80
N ARG A 792 -34.05 -34.45 -17.35
CA ARG A 792 -32.61 -34.12 -17.22
C ARG A 792 -32.32 -33.59 -15.81
N VAL A 793 -31.18 -33.99 -15.21
CA VAL A 793 -30.62 -33.37 -14.01
C VAL A 793 -29.62 -32.29 -14.45
N LEU A 794 -29.73 -31.10 -13.85
CA LEU A 794 -28.93 -29.92 -14.18
C LEU A 794 -28.38 -29.27 -12.90
N GLN A 795 -27.17 -28.70 -12.98
CA GLN A 795 -26.56 -27.95 -11.88
C GLN A 795 -26.84 -26.45 -12.05
N GLY A 796 -27.47 -25.82 -11.04
CA GLY A 796 -27.78 -24.39 -11.06
C GLY A 796 -27.19 -23.61 -9.88
N PRO A 797 -27.25 -22.26 -9.90
CA PRO A 797 -26.67 -21.40 -8.85
C PRO A 797 -27.30 -21.56 -7.46
N TYR A 798 -28.39 -22.33 -7.35
CA TYR A 798 -29.08 -22.64 -6.09
C TYR A 798 -28.86 -24.09 -5.61
N GLY A 799 -28.33 -24.97 -6.46
CA GLY A 799 -28.23 -26.42 -6.22
C GLY A 799 -28.53 -27.24 -7.47
N TRP A 800 -28.61 -28.56 -7.32
CA TRP A 800 -29.04 -29.48 -8.38
C TRP A 800 -30.58 -29.42 -8.56
N TYR A 801 -31.06 -29.56 -9.79
CA TYR A 801 -32.49 -29.58 -10.10
C TYR A 801 -32.81 -30.53 -11.27
N LEU A 802 -34.01 -31.09 -11.24
CA LEU A 802 -34.64 -31.76 -12.37
C LEU A 802 -35.29 -30.74 -13.30
N GLU A 803 -35.19 -30.98 -14.60
CA GLU A 803 -35.99 -30.31 -15.64
C GLU A 803 -36.67 -31.37 -16.54
N ALA A 804 -37.96 -31.16 -16.80
CA ALA A 804 -38.70 -31.87 -17.84
C ALA A 804 -38.92 -30.97 -19.06
N SER A 805 -38.58 -31.47 -20.25
CA SER A 805 -38.73 -30.74 -21.51
C SER A 805 -40.21 -30.37 -21.78
N ALA A 806 -40.46 -29.20 -22.38
CA ALA A 806 -41.82 -28.83 -22.79
C ALA A 806 -42.35 -29.79 -23.86
N ALA A 807 -43.56 -30.33 -23.66
CA ALA A 807 -44.15 -31.33 -24.56
C ALA A 807 -44.37 -30.78 -25.99
N THR A 808 -43.76 -31.44 -26.97
CA THR A 808 -43.89 -31.14 -28.40
C THR A 808 -45.16 -31.78 -28.96
N GLY A 809 -46.26 -31.05 -28.96
CA GLY A 809 -47.48 -31.45 -29.68
C GLY A 809 -47.23 -31.48 -31.20
N GLN A 810 -47.63 -32.57 -31.86
CA GLN A 810 -47.52 -32.72 -33.31
C GLN A 810 -48.44 -31.74 -34.05
N VAL A 811 -47.89 -30.98 -35.00
CA VAL A 811 -48.64 -30.25 -36.04
C VAL A 811 -47.88 -30.41 -37.36
N SER A 812 -48.62 -30.58 -38.46
CA SER A 812 -48.12 -31.02 -39.77
C SER A 812 -47.47 -29.92 -40.63
N ASP A 813 -46.76 -30.34 -41.68
CA ASP A 813 -46.14 -29.50 -42.71
C ASP A 813 -47.08 -28.48 -43.39
N GLY A 814 -46.49 -27.38 -43.90
CA GLY A 814 -47.21 -26.27 -44.54
C GLY A 814 -46.30 -25.23 -45.23
N THR A 815 -45.80 -25.58 -46.41
CA THR A 815 -44.87 -24.85 -47.30
C THR A 815 -45.07 -23.33 -47.56
N ALA A 816 -43.97 -22.58 -47.42
CA ALA A 816 -43.29 -21.72 -48.44
C ALA A 816 -43.83 -20.34 -48.95
N ASN A 817 -42.89 -19.38 -49.03
CA ASN A 817 -42.62 -18.35 -50.06
C ASN A 817 -43.46 -17.03 -50.23
N GLY A 818 -42.77 -15.97 -50.69
CA GLY A 818 -43.27 -14.62 -51.06
C GLY A 818 -42.76 -13.50 -50.10
N ALA A 819 -42.01 -12.44 -50.46
CA ALA A 819 -41.99 -11.49 -51.60
C ALA A 819 -43.20 -10.52 -51.63
N SER A 820 -43.11 -9.20 -51.88
CA SER A 820 -41.96 -8.25 -51.90
C SER A 820 -42.46 -6.79 -51.78
N GLU A 821 -41.59 -5.87 -51.34
CA GLU A 821 -41.51 -4.42 -51.63
C GLU A 821 -42.67 -3.37 -51.47
N ASN A 822 -42.22 -2.18 -51.02
CA ASN A 822 -42.69 -0.80 -51.34
C ASN A 822 -44.06 -0.24 -50.86
N GLY A 823 -43.99 0.90 -50.15
CA GLY A 823 -45.13 1.78 -49.79
C GLY A 823 -44.72 2.82 -48.72
N SER A 824 -45.04 4.11 -48.90
CA SER A 824 -44.40 5.21 -48.13
C SER A 824 -45.36 6.12 -47.33
N LYS A 825 -44.79 6.78 -46.30
CA LYS A 825 -45.31 7.94 -45.51
C LYS A 825 -46.39 7.66 -44.45
N GLY A 826 -46.29 8.41 -43.34
CA GLY A 826 -47.32 8.52 -42.30
C GLY A 826 -46.72 8.55 -40.89
N ALA A 827 -46.81 9.69 -40.18
CA ALA A 827 -46.31 9.83 -38.81
C ALA A 827 -47.45 9.97 -37.80
N ALA A 828 -47.49 9.11 -36.78
CA ALA A 828 -48.27 9.29 -35.55
C ALA A 828 -47.74 8.34 -34.44
N ALA A 829 -47.98 8.67 -33.18
CA ALA A 829 -47.55 7.86 -32.03
C ALA A 829 -48.52 6.70 -31.74
N GLY A 830 -48.00 5.56 -31.25
CA GLY A 830 -48.84 4.45 -30.79
C GLY A 830 -48.11 3.13 -30.58
N THR A 831 -47.49 2.93 -29.42
CA THR A 831 -46.79 1.68 -29.04
C THR A 831 -47.75 0.52 -28.74
N LYS A 832 -48.39 -0.04 -29.79
CA LYS A 832 -49.14 -1.30 -29.69
C LYS A 832 -48.18 -2.49 -29.54
N LYS A 833 -48.03 -2.95 -28.30
CA LYS A 833 -47.23 -4.12 -27.93
C LYS A 833 -47.85 -5.39 -28.52
N ARG A 834 -47.27 -5.94 -29.60
CA ARG A 834 -47.65 -7.28 -30.10
C ARG A 834 -47.41 -8.31 -28.99
N ALA A 835 -48.46 -9.05 -28.62
CA ALA A 835 -48.35 -10.15 -27.66
C ALA A 835 -47.63 -11.32 -28.32
N LYS A 836 -46.35 -11.53 -27.99
CA LYS A 836 -45.62 -12.74 -28.41
C LYS A 836 -46.19 -13.92 -27.62
N ALA A 837 -46.69 -14.95 -28.31
CA ALA A 837 -47.18 -16.16 -27.68
C ALA A 837 -46.09 -16.75 -26.78
N LYS A 838 -46.45 -17.09 -25.55
CA LYS A 838 -45.52 -17.51 -24.50
C LYS A 838 -45.45 -19.03 -24.51
N ALA A 839 -44.33 -19.58 -25.00
CA ALA A 839 -44.09 -21.01 -24.96
C ALA A 839 -44.30 -21.56 -23.52
N PRO A 840 -44.84 -22.78 -23.38
CA PRO A 840 -44.98 -23.41 -22.07
C PRO A 840 -43.61 -23.49 -21.40
N LYS A 841 -43.56 -23.17 -20.11
CA LYS A 841 -42.32 -23.29 -19.35
C LYS A 841 -42.03 -24.78 -19.10
N PRO A 842 -40.77 -25.23 -19.20
CA PRO A 842 -40.39 -26.55 -18.72
C PRO A 842 -40.63 -26.64 -17.21
N GLN A 843 -40.98 -27.85 -16.74
CA GLN A 843 -41.25 -28.10 -15.33
C GLN A 843 -39.93 -28.36 -14.60
N ARG A 844 -39.75 -27.77 -13.41
CA ARG A 844 -38.49 -27.83 -12.66
C ARG A 844 -38.71 -28.12 -11.18
N VAL A 845 -37.90 -29.03 -10.62
CA VAL A 845 -37.96 -29.43 -9.20
C VAL A 845 -36.55 -29.47 -8.60
N SER A 846 -36.39 -28.91 -7.41
CA SER A 846 -35.07 -28.78 -6.75
C SER A 846 -34.69 -30.04 -5.99
N LEU A 847 -33.53 -30.62 -6.31
CA LEU A 847 -32.92 -31.72 -5.56
C LEU A 847 -32.12 -31.23 -4.34
N GLY A 848 -31.81 -29.93 -4.27
CA GLY A 848 -31.17 -29.28 -3.13
C GLY A 848 -29.66 -29.10 -3.30
N LYS A 849 -28.93 -29.03 -2.18
CA LYS A 849 -27.48 -28.80 -2.15
C LYS A 849 -26.73 -30.02 -1.62
N LEU A 850 -25.95 -30.64 -2.50
CA LEU A 850 -24.93 -31.62 -2.15
C LEU A 850 -23.58 -30.93 -1.82
N PRO A 851 -22.66 -31.63 -1.14
CA PRO A 851 -21.24 -31.27 -1.09
C PRO A 851 -20.62 -31.04 -2.48
N ALA A 852 -19.55 -30.24 -2.54
CA ALA A 852 -18.81 -30.03 -3.78
C ALA A 852 -18.23 -31.35 -4.31
N GLY A 853 -18.36 -31.60 -5.62
CA GLY A 853 -17.92 -32.84 -6.27
C GLY A 853 -18.91 -34.00 -6.23
N GLN A 854 -20.07 -33.88 -5.56
CA GLN A 854 -21.12 -34.92 -5.57
C GLN A 854 -22.25 -34.59 -6.56
N VAL A 855 -22.55 -35.57 -7.41
CA VAL A 855 -23.71 -35.61 -8.33
C VAL A 855 -24.86 -36.33 -7.61
N PRO A 856 -26.15 -35.97 -7.83
CA PRO A 856 -27.27 -36.72 -7.27
C PRO A 856 -27.39 -38.08 -7.94
N GLU A 857 -27.31 -39.16 -7.17
CA GLU A 857 -27.81 -40.47 -7.58
C GLU A 857 -29.35 -40.40 -7.50
N ILE A 858 -30.00 -40.46 -8.66
CA ILE A 858 -31.46 -40.40 -8.80
C ILE A 858 -31.89 -41.19 -10.05
N THR A 859 -32.88 -42.06 -9.91
CA THR A 859 -33.43 -42.85 -11.00
C THR A 859 -34.51 -42.07 -11.79
N LEU A 860 -34.80 -42.55 -13.01
CA LEU A 860 -35.91 -42.02 -13.81
C LEU A 860 -37.26 -42.11 -13.07
N GLN A 861 -37.47 -43.16 -12.27
CA GLN A 861 -38.71 -43.35 -11.52
C GLN A 861 -38.86 -42.31 -10.40
N GLU A 862 -37.85 -42.16 -9.55
CA GLU A 862 -37.84 -41.12 -8.50
C GLU A 862 -37.94 -39.71 -9.09
N ALA A 863 -37.36 -39.48 -10.27
CA ALA A 863 -37.47 -38.21 -10.97
C ALA A 863 -38.88 -37.95 -11.51
N VAL A 864 -39.58 -38.96 -12.04
CA VAL A 864 -40.99 -38.88 -12.43
C VAL A 864 -41.89 -38.60 -11.22
N GLU A 865 -41.63 -39.25 -10.09
CA GLU A 865 -42.35 -39.00 -8.82
C GLU A 865 -42.08 -37.58 -8.29
N LEU A 866 -40.83 -37.12 -8.31
CA LEU A 866 -40.47 -35.75 -7.92
C LEU A 866 -41.03 -34.69 -8.87
N LEU A 867 -41.24 -35.00 -10.15
CA LEU A 867 -41.90 -34.10 -11.11
C LEU A 867 -43.42 -34.01 -10.94
N GLN A 868 -44.06 -34.78 -10.06
CA GLN A 868 -45.47 -34.58 -9.68
C GLN A 868 -45.67 -33.38 -8.73
N TRP A 869 -44.59 -32.73 -8.29
CA TRP A 869 -44.61 -31.64 -7.32
C TRP A 869 -44.52 -30.26 -8.00
N PRO A 870 -45.27 -29.24 -7.53
CA PRO A 870 -46.20 -29.26 -6.39
C PRO A 870 -47.55 -29.94 -6.71
N LYS A 871 -47.97 -30.86 -5.84
CA LYS A 871 -49.22 -31.61 -5.92
C LYS A 871 -50.38 -30.75 -5.39
N GLU A 872 -51.44 -30.56 -6.17
CA GLU A 872 -52.67 -29.92 -5.67
C GLU A 872 -53.51 -30.95 -4.91
N LEU A 873 -53.89 -30.64 -3.67
CA LEU A 873 -54.68 -31.53 -2.80
C LEU A 873 -56.18 -31.29 -2.93
N GLY A 874 -56.58 -30.19 -3.59
CA GLY A 874 -57.97 -29.73 -3.70
C GLY A 874 -58.12 -28.26 -3.31
N ARG A 875 -59.36 -27.77 -3.35
CA ARG A 875 -59.72 -26.38 -3.00
C ARG A 875 -60.08 -26.26 -1.52
N HIS A 876 -59.63 -25.21 -0.87
CA HIS A 876 -59.98 -24.92 0.53
C HIS A 876 -61.48 -24.55 0.62
N PRO A 877 -62.25 -25.09 1.58
CA PRO A 877 -63.70 -24.93 1.62
C PRO A 877 -64.16 -23.48 1.83
N ASP A 878 -63.40 -22.69 2.60
CA ASP A 878 -63.78 -21.32 2.96
C ASP A 878 -63.63 -20.28 1.84
N ASP A 879 -62.74 -20.49 0.86
CA ASP A 879 -62.42 -19.50 -0.18
C ASP A 879 -62.31 -20.05 -1.62
N GLY A 880 -62.31 -21.38 -1.79
CA GLY A 880 -62.22 -22.03 -3.09
C GLY A 880 -60.82 -21.99 -3.74
N GLU A 881 -59.79 -21.46 -3.07
CA GLU A 881 -58.42 -21.39 -3.59
C GLU A 881 -57.66 -22.72 -3.39
N PRO A 882 -56.69 -23.07 -4.25
CA PRO A 882 -56.03 -24.38 -4.23
C PRO A 882 -55.05 -24.52 -3.06
N VAL A 883 -55.15 -25.66 -2.36
CA VAL A 883 -54.17 -26.12 -1.38
C VAL A 883 -53.12 -26.97 -2.11
N THR A 884 -51.86 -26.58 -2.04
CA THR A 884 -50.74 -27.24 -2.75
C THR A 884 -49.71 -27.78 -1.78
N ALA A 885 -49.38 -29.06 -1.89
CA ALA A 885 -48.24 -29.67 -1.21
C ALA A 885 -46.98 -29.56 -2.07
N ALA A 886 -45.83 -29.27 -1.45
CA ALA A 886 -44.57 -28.99 -2.13
C ALA A 886 -43.35 -29.34 -1.26
N VAL A 887 -42.24 -29.68 -1.90
CA VAL A 887 -40.94 -29.88 -1.24
C VAL A 887 -40.09 -28.61 -1.39
N GLY A 888 -39.40 -28.20 -0.32
CA GLY A 888 -38.51 -27.04 -0.33
C GLY A 888 -37.25 -27.25 0.51
N ALA A 889 -36.38 -26.24 0.53
CA ALA A 889 -35.06 -26.29 1.18
C ALA A 889 -35.05 -26.49 2.73
N TYR A 890 -36.23 -26.63 3.34
CA TYR A 890 -36.42 -26.91 4.77
C TYR A 890 -37.36 -28.11 5.01
N GLY A 891 -37.54 -28.97 4.01
CA GLY A 891 -38.47 -30.11 4.02
C GLY A 891 -39.82 -29.83 3.34
N PRO A 892 -40.75 -30.80 3.39
CA PRO A 892 -42.08 -30.70 2.79
C PRO A 892 -42.99 -29.71 3.52
N TYR A 893 -43.88 -29.06 2.76
CA TYR A 893 -44.86 -28.12 3.26
C TYR A 893 -46.14 -28.11 2.42
N VAL A 894 -47.28 -27.86 3.06
CA VAL A 894 -48.54 -27.46 2.40
C VAL A 894 -48.62 -25.93 2.34
N ARG A 895 -49.21 -25.41 1.28
CA ARG A 895 -49.42 -23.99 1.03
C ARG A 895 -50.84 -23.72 0.57
N HIS A 896 -51.47 -22.75 1.20
CA HIS A 896 -52.69 -22.09 0.74
C HIS A 896 -52.43 -20.58 0.74
N GLN A 897 -52.73 -19.91 -0.38
CA GLN A 897 -52.36 -18.52 -0.66
C GLN A 897 -50.89 -18.19 -0.25
N ALA A 898 -50.70 -17.30 0.74
CA ALA A 898 -49.42 -16.86 1.30
C ALA A 898 -49.05 -17.53 2.64
N LEU A 899 -49.74 -18.61 3.02
CA LEU A 899 -49.49 -19.36 4.26
C LEU A 899 -48.91 -20.75 3.94
N ASN A 900 -47.66 -20.98 4.37
CA ASN A 900 -47.00 -22.28 4.24
C ASN A 900 -46.94 -22.97 5.60
N ALA A 901 -47.55 -24.15 5.75
CA ALA A 901 -47.41 -25.03 6.92
C ALA A 901 -46.47 -26.20 6.60
N SER A 902 -45.52 -26.45 7.50
CA SER A 902 -44.51 -27.51 7.32
C SER A 902 -45.10 -28.82 7.83
N LEU A 903 -44.88 -29.93 7.12
CA LEU A 903 -45.32 -31.23 7.63
C LEU A 903 -44.47 -31.64 8.85
N PRO A 904 -45.04 -32.35 9.83
CA PRO A 904 -44.29 -33.14 10.80
C PRO A 904 -43.36 -34.16 10.14
N LYS A 905 -42.44 -34.77 10.90
CA LYS A 905 -41.52 -35.80 10.36
C LYS A 905 -42.17 -37.17 10.21
N GLU A 906 -43.33 -37.33 10.83
CA GLU A 906 -44.08 -38.57 11.00
C GLU A 906 -45.19 -38.73 9.94
N LEU A 907 -45.35 -37.75 9.03
CA LEU A 907 -46.36 -37.74 7.96
C LEU A 907 -45.68 -37.71 6.59
N ASP A 908 -46.03 -38.68 5.74
CA ASP A 908 -45.56 -38.70 4.35
C ASP A 908 -46.24 -37.61 3.52
N PRO A 909 -45.50 -36.81 2.72
CA PRO A 909 -46.09 -35.85 1.80
C PRO A 909 -47.04 -36.44 0.76
N LEU A 910 -46.86 -37.70 0.35
CA LEU A 910 -47.67 -38.35 -0.69
C LEU A 910 -49.11 -38.62 -0.22
N ASP A 911 -49.27 -39.05 1.03
CA ASP A 911 -50.53 -39.51 1.61
C ASP A 911 -51.38 -38.40 2.27
N ILE A 912 -50.81 -37.20 2.48
CA ILE A 912 -51.50 -36.11 3.19
C ILE A 912 -52.82 -35.70 2.52
N THR A 913 -53.91 -35.77 3.29
CA THR A 913 -55.24 -35.39 2.82
C THR A 913 -55.45 -33.87 2.81
N LEU A 914 -56.45 -33.40 2.06
CA LEU A 914 -56.88 -32.00 2.06
C LEU A 914 -57.28 -31.52 3.47
N GLU A 915 -57.95 -32.38 4.25
CA GLU A 915 -58.42 -32.08 5.60
C GLU A 915 -57.27 -31.88 6.59
N GLU A 916 -56.26 -32.76 6.55
CA GLU A 916 -55.05 -32.62 7.36
C GLU A 916 -54.22 -31.39 6.95
N ALA A 917 -54.13 -31.12 5.65
CA ALA A 917 -53.46 -29.93 5.14
C ALA A 917 -54.13 -28.64 5.68
N ILE A 918 -55.47 -28.58 5.67
CA ILE A 918 -56.25 -27.49 6.26
C ILE A 918 -55.99 -27.39 7.77
N GLN A 919 -55.97 -28.50 8.51
CA GLN A 919 -55.67 -28.50 9.95
C GLN A 919 -54.26 -27.96 10.25
N LEU A 920 -53.23 -28.36 9.49
CA LEU A 920 -51.86 -27.85 9.65
C LEU A 920 -51.76 -26.35 9.33
N LEU A 921 -52.48 -25.87 8.31
CA LEU A 921 -52.58 -24.45 7.96
C LEU A 921 -53.29 -23.65 9.06
N ALA A 922 -54.45 -24.11 9.53
CA ALA A 922 -55.23 -23.50 10.60
C ALA A 922 -54.45 -23.44 11.92
N ALA A 923 -53.77 -24.53 12.32
CA ALA A 923 -52.91 -24.56 13.50
C ALA A 923 -51.74 -23.55 13.41
N LYS A 924 -51.19 -23.35 12.20
CA LYS A 924 -50.12 -22.35 11.97
C LYS A 924 -50.67 -20.92 11.91
N ALA A 925 -51.90 -20.71 11.43
CA ALA A 925 -52.61 -19.44 11.52
C ALA A 925 -52.91 -19.05 12.97
N ALA A 926 -53.41 -19.99 13.79
CA ALA A 926 -53.66 -19.80 15.22
C ALA A 926 -52.37 -19.46 16.00
N ARG A 927 -51.24 -20.14 15.70
CA ARG A 927 -49.93 -19.77 16.26
C ARG A 927 -49.46 -18.37 15.83
N LYS A 928 -49.90 -17.87 14.66
CA LYS A 928 -49.59 -16.53 14.12
C LYS A 928 -50.43 -15.43 14.80
N THR A 929 -51.69 -15.70 15.14
CA THR A 929 -52.56 -14.77 15.89
C THR A 929 -52.23 -14.73 17.38
N ALA A 930 -51.99 -15.88 18.02
CA ALA A 930 -51.56 -15.95 19.42
C ALA A 930 -50.27 -15.13 19.68
N ARG A 931 -49.35 -15.09 18.71
CA ARG A 931 -48.11 -14.30 18.78
C ARG A 931 -48.31 -12.79 18.57
N LYS A 932 -49.47 -12.34 18.06
CA LYS A 932 -49.85 -10.91 18.00
C LYS A 932 -50.46 -10.39 19.31
N GLY A 933 -51.09 -11.26 20.10
CA GLY A 933 -51.81 -10.86 21.32
C GLY A 933 -50.96 -10.43 22.53
N ARG A 934 -49.62 -10.34 22.40
CA ARG A 934 -48.71 -10.11 23.54
C ARG A 934 -47.65 -9.04 23.25
N ALA A 935 -48.07 -7.82 22.93
CA ALA A 935 -47.17 -6.69 22.66
C ALA A 935 -47.75 -5.33 23.09
N ALA A 936 -47.44 -4.86 24.33
CA ALA A 936 -47.70 -3.48 24.76
C ALA A 936 -46.91 -3.03 26.02
N THR A 937 -45.58 -2.85 25.93
CA THR A 937 -44.88 -1.82 26.74
C THR A 937 -43.54 -1.44 26.09
N PRO A 938 -43.28 -0.17 25.73
CA PRO A 938 -42.04 0.23 25.05
C PRO A 938 -40.99 0.86 26.00
N SER A 939 -39.71 0.50 25.86
CA SER A 939 -38.60 1.31 26.40
C SER A 939 -37.23 0.97 25.79
N GLY A 940 -36.45 2.00 25.43
CA GLY A 940 -34.99 1.98 25.52
C GLY A 940 -34.20 1.51 24.29
N SER A 941 -33.25 2.34 23.85
CA SER A 941 -32.34 2.10 22.72
C SER A 941 -30.93 1.66 23.15
N SER A 942 -30.34 0.69 22.44
CA SER A 942 -28.91 0.60 22.08
C SER A 942 -28.71 -0.65 21.20
N ALA A 943 -28.12 -0.58 20.00
CA ALA A 943 -26.73 -0.22 19.68
C ALA A 943 -25.71 -1.23 20.25
N SER A 944 -25.39 -2.26 19.48
CA SER A 944 -24.39 -3.28 19.83
C SER A 944 -23.02 -2.94 19.23
N ALA A 945 -21.96 -3.19 19.99
CA ALA A 945 -20.59 -3.25 19.52
C ALA A 945 -20.09 -4.71 19.62
N GLY A 946 -19.44 -5.21 18.58
CA GLY A 946 -18.89 -6.57 18.55
C GLY A 946 -17.43 -6.58 19.00
N GLY A 947 -17.14 -7.26 20.12
CA GLY A 947 -15.78 -7.52 20.61
C GLY A 947 -15.73 -8.88 21.30
N ALA A 948 -14.73 -9.70 21.00
CA ALA A 948 -14.69 -11.10 21.41
C ALA A 948 -14.00 -11.33 22.77
N ALA A 949 -14.48 -12.30 23.54
CA ALA A 949 -13.76 -12.93 24.64
C ALA A 949 -14.19 -14.41 24.79
N ARG A 950 -13.25 -15.28 25.16
CA ARG A 950 -13.39 -16.75 25.22
C ARG A 950 -12.99 -17.25 26.61
N LYS A 951 -13.78 -18.13 27.25
CA LYS A 951 -13.33 -19.09 28.28
C LYS A 951 -14.41 -20.13 28.64
N THR A 952 -14.00 -21.19 29.35
CA THR A 952 -14.71 -22.47 29.58
C THR A 952 -14.82 -22.79 31.10
N PRO A 953 -15.01 -24.04 31.62
CA PRO A 953 -16.34 -24.64 31.85
C PRO A 953 -16.57 -25.30 33.26
N ALA A 954 -17.73 -25.96 33.43
CA ALA A 954 -18.06 -27.06 34.39
C ALA A 954 -18.23 -26.72 35.90
N PRO A 955 -18.83 -27.62 36.75
CA PRO A 955 -19.53 -28.92 36.53
C PRO A 955 -21.07 -28.71 36.33
N GLY A 956 -22.06 -29.61 36.55
CA GLY A 956 -22.22 -31.03 37.02
C GLY A 956 -23.73 -31.32 37.23
N SER A 957 -24.27 -32.50 37.62
CA SER A 957 -23.80 -33.91 37.72
C SER A 957 -24.96 -34.84 38.22
N ALA A 958 -24.87 -36.19 38.04
CA ALA A 958 -25.76 -37.27 38.57
C ALA A 958 -27.17 -37.46 37.90
N SER A 959 -27.77 -38.67 37.75
CA SER A 959 -27.26 -40.07 37.91
C SER A 959 -28.15 -41.20 37.29
N LYS A 960 -27.49 -42.28 36.86
CA LYS A 960 -27.90 -43.74 36.85
C LYS A 960 -29.04 -44.30 35.96
N GLY A 961 -28.69 -45.39 35.27
CA GLY A 961 -29.49 -46.46 34.65
C GLY A 961 -28.55 -47.63 34.29
N ALA A 962 -28.99 -48.88 34.14
CA ALA A 962 -28.07 -50.06 34.16
C ALA A 962 -28.39 -51.21 33.18
N ALA A 963 -27.36 -51.91 32.67
CA ALA A 963 -27.32 -53.36 32.38
C ALA A 963 -25.93 -53.84 31.85
N THR A 964 -25.63 -55.13 32.02
CA THR A 964 -24.49 -55.92 31.45
C THR A 964 -25.02 -57.35 31.14
N PRO A 965 -24.27 -58.43 30.72
CA PRO A 965 -22.83 -58.58 30.43
C PRO A 965 -22.43 -59.50 29.22
N LYS A 966 -21.15 -59.46 28.80
CA LYS A 966 -20.21 -60.57 28.40
C LYS A 966 -18.95 -59.93 27.76
N LYS A 967 -17.71 -60.18 28.23
CA LYS A 967 -16.81 -61.36 28.13
C LYS A 967 -16.43 -61.75 26.68
N ARG A 968 -15.15 -62.04 26.33
CA ARG A 968 -13.81 -61.76 26.93
C ARG A 968 -12.70 -62.19 25.93
N GLY A 969 -11.62 -61.42 25.75
CA GLY A 969 -10.43 -61.79 24.95
C GLY A 969 -9.17 -61.05 25.44
N ARG A 970 -7.97 -61.67 25.31
CA ARG A 970 -6.67 -61.28 25.93
C ARG A 970 -5.52 -61.97 25.12
N PRO A 971 -4.19 -61.80 25.39
CA PRO A 971 -3.44 -60.97 26.36
C PRO A 971 -2.29 -60.14 25.69
N ARG A 972 -1.20 -59.60 26.31
CA ARG A 972 -0.52 -59.64 27.65
C ARG A 972 0.30 -58.30 27.80
N LYS A 973 0.30 -57.58 28.95
CA LYS A 973 1.39 -57.42 29.99
C LYS A 973 2.73 -56.83 29.45
N ALA A 974 3.53 -56.00 30.13
CA ALA A 974 3.74 -55.62 31.56
C ALA A 974 4.63 -54.33 31.64
N GLU A 975 5.07 -53.70 32.76
CA GLU A 975 4.58 -53.43 34.15
C GLU A 975 5.52 -52.42 34.89
N ASN A 976 4.95 -51.60 35.80
CA ASN A 976 5.50 -50.99 37.05
C ASN A 976 6.72 -50.01 37.08
N GLY A 977 6.72 -49.19 38.15
CA GLY A 977 7.86 -48.46 38.73
C GLY A 977 7.93 -46.93 38.48
N GLU A 978 8.00 -46.03 39.46
CA GLU A 978 7.29 -45.77 40.74
C GLU A 978 7.84 -44.42 41.30
N ASP A 979 6.99 -43.70 42.04
CA ASP A 979 7.27 -42.79 43.17
C ASP A 979 7.97 -41.40 43.11
N ALA A 980 7.15 -40.41 43.53
CA ALA A 980 7.36 -39.45 44.64
C ALA A 980 8.32 -38.22 44.51
N ALA A 981 8.11 -37.10 45.23
CA ALA A 981 6.93 -36.48 45.87
C ALA A 981 7.25 -35.04 46.39
N ALA A 982 6.24 -34.37 46.98
CA ALA A 982 6.29 -33.29 47.99
C ALA A 982 6.10 -31.80 47.56
N ASP A 983 5.39 -31.10 48.45
CA ASP A 983 4.94 -29.68 48.49
C ASP A 983 5.78 -28.96 49.62
N PRO A 984 5.44 -27.84 50.35
CA PRO A 984 4.18 -27.08 50.46
C PRO A 984 4.22 -25.53 50.63
N SER A 985 3.01 -24.95 50.74
CA SER A 985 2.62 -23.72 51.50
C SER A 985 2.78 -22.34 50.81
N SER A 986 1.96 -21.29 51.09
CA SER A 986 0.82 -21.12 52.05
C SER A 986 -0.36 -20.26 51.48
N THR A 987 -1.11 -19.47 52.29
CA THR A 987 -2.53 -19.13 52.03
C THR A 987 -3.08 -17.79 52.57
N GLY A 988 -4.00 -17.13 51.82
CA GLY A 988 -5.08 -16.24 52.34
C GLY A 988 -5.01 -14.73 52.01
N ALA A 989 -6.06 -13.89 52.15
CA ALA A 989 -7.52 -14.13 52.33
C ALA A 989 -8.38 -12.82 52.20
N ALA A 990 -9.73 -12.96 52.15
CA ALA A 990 -10.80 -11.98 52.52
C ALA A 990 -11.32 -10.87 51.54
N ALA A 991 -12.47 -10.26 51.90
CA ALA A 991 -13.35 -9.31 51.15
C ALA A 991 -13.92 -8.23 52.16
N PRO A 992 -15.00 -7.38 51.98
CA PRO A 992 -16.13 -7.38 51.00
C PRO A 992 -16.75 -5.99 50.55
N LYS A 993 -17.83 -6.03 49.71
CA LYS A 993 -19.14 -5.24 49.66
C LYS A 993 -19.19 -3.73 50.10
N ARG A 994 -20.06 -2.79 49.62
CA ARG A 994 -21.31 -2.76 48.79
C ARG A 994 -21.80 -1.31 48.44
N ARG A 995 -22.77 -1.17 47.49
CA ARG A 995 -23.72 -0.01 47.25
C ARG A 995 -23.10 1.31 46.71
N GLY A 996 -23.83 2.22 46.01
CA GLY A 996 -25.23 2.19 45.53
C GLY A 996 -25.69 3.36 44.61
N ARG A 997 -26.78 3.11 43.87
CA ARG A 997 -27.65 3.94 42.97
C ARG A 997 -28.30 5.18 43.69
N PRO A 998 -29.10 6.13 43.10
CA PRO A 998 -29.74 6.12 41.75
C PRO A 998 -30.06 7.47 40.98
N ARG A 999 -30.54 7.35 39.71
CA ARG A 999 -31.72 8.01 39.01
C ARG A 999 -31.94 9.54 39.05
N LYS A 1000 -32.77 10.20 38.20
CA LYS A 1000 -33.51 10.02 36.90
C LYS A 1000 -34.24 11.37 36.64
N VAL A 1001 -34.81 11.63 35.45
CA VAL A 1001 -36.19 12.15 35.18
C VAL A 1001 -36.24 13.02 33.90
N GLU A 1002 -37.29 12.77 33.09
CA GLU A 1002 -37.95 13.51 31.98
C GLU A 1002 -37.39 14.86 31.43
N GLY A 1003 -37.67 15.29 30.19
CA GLY A 1003 -38.49 14.73 29.09
C GLY A 1003 -39.48 15.76 28.49
N GLY A 1004 -39.81 15.68 27.19
CA GLY A 1004 -40.94 16.46 26.62
C GLY A 1004 -40.76 16.98 25.18
N LYS A 1005 -41.83 16.82 24.40
CA LYS A 1005 -42.10 17.24 23.00
C LYS A 1005 -42.05 18.76 22.74
N GLY A 1006 -42.07 19.17 21.46
CA GLY A 1006 -42.54 20.50 21.02
C GLY A 1006 -42.26 20.77 19.53
N ASP A 1007 -43.30 21.03 18.74
CA ASP A 1007 -43.26 21.09 17.26
C ASP A 1007 -43.22 22.51 16.65
N ALA A 1008 -42.99 22.55 15.32
CA ALA A 1008 -43.55 23.51 14.34
C ALA A 1008 -43.00 24.95 14.15
N ALA A 1009 -42.35 25.12 12.98
CA ALA A 1009 -42.77 25.97 11.84
C ALA A 1009 -42.57 27.51 11.79
N HIS A 1010 -42.18 27.96 10.57
CA HIS A 1010 -42.45 29.26 9.90
C HIS A 1010 -41.92 30.58 10.53
N SER A 1011 -41.62 31.65 9.78
CA SER A 1011 -41.38 31.80 8.32
C SER A 1011 -40.58 33.09 8.03
N ASP A 1012 -40.24 33.29 6.75
CA ASP A 1012 -40.04 34.60 6.08
C ASP A 1012 -38.85 35.51 6.50
N SER A 1013 -38.48 36.54 5.73
CA SER A 1013 -38.33 36.74 4.26
C SER A 1013 -37.81 38.18 4.03
N LEU A 1014 -37.43 38.51 2.78
CA LEU A 1014 -37.21 39.87 2.25
C LEU A 1014 -35.96 40.65 2.73
N ASP A 1015 -35.41 41.61 1.99
CA ASP A 1015 -35.17 41.73 0.52
C ASP A 1015 -34.21 42.93 0.28
N THR A 1016 -33.82 43.18 -0.98
CA THR A 1016 -33.15 44.40 -1.51
C THR A 1016 -31.68 44.65 -1.09
N ALA A 1017 -30.82 45.29 -1.90
CA ALA A 1017 -30.88 45.63 -3.33
C ALA A 1017 -29.46 45.75 -3.93
N ALA A 1018 -29.36 45.60 -5.25
CA ALA A 1018 -28.24 46.09 -6.08
C ALA A 1018 -28.70 47.36 -6.84
N PRO A 1019 -27.81 48.23 -7.39
CA PRO A 1019 -27.38 47.96 -8.78
C PRO A 1019 -26.05 48.58 -9.31
N LYS A 1020 -25.42 47.84 -10.25
CA LYS A 1020 -24.92 48.29 -11.58
C LYS A 1020 -23.77 49.34 -11.76
N LYS A 1021 -22.74 48.85 -12.48
CA LYS A 1021 -22.13 49.37 -13.74
C LYS A 1021 -20.90 50.32 -13.75
N ARG A 1022 -19.85 49.78 -14.42
CA ARG A 1022 -19.00 50.38 -15.49
C ARG A 1022 -18.15 51.64 -15.20
N GLY A 1023 -16.83 51.52 -15.42
CA GLY A 1023 -15.95 52.66 -15.69
C GLY A 1023 -14.46 52.31 -15.88
N ARG A 1024 -13.97 52.34 -17.13
CA ARG A 1024 -12.56 52.59 -17.51
C ARG A 1024 -12.59 53.94 -18.25
N PRO A 1025 -11.64 54.88 -18.06
CA PRO A 1025 -10.38 54.77 -18.81
C PRO A 1025 -9.15 55.48 -18.17
N THR A 1026 -8.01 55.45 -18.88
CA THR A 1026 -6.86 56.39 -18.82
C THR A 1026 -6.04 56.53 -17.50
N LYS A 1027 -4.89 57.24 -17.46
CA LYS A 1027 -3.63 57.24 -18.27
C LYS A 1027 -2.67 58.29 -17.65
N LYS A 1028 -1.34 58.14 -17.80
CA LYS A 1028 -0.30 59.18 -17.56
C LYS A 1028 -0.10 59.62 -16.07
N SER A 1029 1.02 60.22 -15.62
CA SER A 1029 2.32 60.54 -16.27
C SER A 1029 3.43 60.99 -15.28
N ASN A 1030 4.69 60.76 -15.65
CA ASN A 1030 5.94 61.51 -15.28
C ASN A 1030 6.36 61.48 -13.79
N ALA A 1031 7.56 61.91 -13.35
CA ALA A 1031 8.69 62.68 -13.93
C ALA A 1031 10.00 62.35 -13.11
N VAL A 1032 11.26 62.77 -13.38
CA VAL A 1032 12.03 63.35 -14.52
C VAL A 1032 13.55 63.38 -14.12
N ALA A 1033 14.48 63.64 -15.06
CA ALA A 1033 15.91 64.03 -14.87
C ALA A 1033 16.91 62.97 -14.34
N ASP A 1034 18.21 62.98 -14.69
CA ASP A 1034 18.99 63.63 -15.78
C ASP A 1034 20.28 62.80 -16.05
N ALA A 1035 20.67 62.53 -17.31
CA ALA A 1035 21.65 63.26 -18.16
C ALA A 1035 23.13 63.22 -17.65
N GLN A 1036 24.18 63.04 -18.46
CA GLN A 1036 24.41 62.69 -19.88
C GLN A 1036 25.90 62.22 -20.02
N ASP A 1037 26.46 61.64 -21.09
CA ASP A 1037 26.02 61.25 -22.46
C ASP A 1037 26.67 59.85 -22.80
N GLY A 1038 27.08 59.38 -23.99
CA GLY A 1038 27.11 59.94 -25.35
C GLY A 1038 27.85 59.09 -26.39
N GLY A 1039 27.61 59.37 -27.69
CA GLY A 1039 28.34 58.84 -28.87
C GLY A 1039 28.02 57.40 -29.33
N GLY A 1040 27.68 57.11 -30.60
CA GLY A 1040 27.33 57.99 -31.73
C GLY A 1040 27.14 57.27 -33.09
N ALA A 1041 26.10 57.67 -33.85
CA ALA A 1041 25.79 57.36 -35.28
C ALA A 1041 25.58 55.89 -35.76
N GLY A 1042 24.78 55.57 -36.79
CA GLY A 1042 23.77 56.36 -37.53
C GLY A 1042 23.26 55.73 -38.86
N THR A 1043 21.97 55.95 -39.22
CA THR A 1043 21.29 55.66 -40.53
C THR A 1043 21.09 54.18 -40.96
N GLY A 1044 20.12 53.77 -41.81
CA GLY A 1044 18.90 54.43 -42.33
C GLY A 1044 18.17 53.67 -43.49
N ALA A 1045 16.82 53.73 -43.54
CA ALA A 1045 15.91 53.33 -44.67
C ALA A 1045 15.85 51.83 -45.12
N ARG A 1046 14.95 51.36 -46.03
CA ARG A 1046 13.45 51.46 -46.17
C ARG A 1046 12.97 50.44 -47.25
N GLN A 1047 11.67 50.06 -47.25
CA GLN A 1047 10.92 49.29 -48.30
C GLN A 1047 11.12 47.74 -48.35
N LYS A 1048 10.28 46.98 -49.08
CA LYS A 1048 8.90 46.47 -48.77
C LYS A 1048 8.20 45.87 -50.03
N ALA A 1049 7.72 44.62 -49.95
CA ALA A 1049 6.84 43.88 -50.92
C ALA A 1049 7.48 43.50 -52.28
N THR A 1050 6.99 42.57 -53.14
CA THR A 1050 5.77 41.70 -53.26
C THR A 1050 6.18 40.23 -53.62
N GLY A 1051 5.33 39.20 -53.86
CA GLY A 1051 3.89 38.97 -53.58
C GLY A 1051 3.12 38.12 -54.64
N ARG A 1052 2.55 36.95 -54.25
CA ARG A 1052 1.79 35.91 -55.03
C ARG A 1052 2.65 34.93 -55.88
N GLY A 1053 2.27 33.66 -56.14
CA GLY A 1053 1.21 32.80 -55.55
C GLY A 1053 0.63 31.74 -56.53
N SER A 1054 0.03 30.63 -56.00
CA SER A 1054 -0.68 29.52 -56.73
C SER A 1054 0.20 28.51 -57.54
N LYS A 1055 -0.20 27.24 -57.83
CA LYS A 1055 -1.27 26.34 -57.32
C LYS A 1055 -1.06 24.85 -57.78
N LYS A 1056 -1.51 23.90 -56.93
CA LYS A 1056 -2.13 22.58 -57.23
C LYS A 1056 -1.34 21.41 -57.89
N SER A 1057 -1.81 20.19 -57.51
CA SER A 1057 -1.93 18.91 -58.26
C SER A 1057 -0.66 18.11 -58.65
N SER A 1058 -0.66 16.77 -58.64
CA SER A 1058 -1.61 15.78 -58.05
C SER A 1058 -1.09 14.33 -58.15
N ALA A 1059 -1.74 13.42 -57.40
CA ALA A 1059 -1.89 11.98 -57.68
C ALA A 1059 -0.68 11.02 -57.49
N SER A 1060 -0.82 10.18 -56.45
CA SER A 1060 -0.34 8.77 -56.40
C SER A 1060 -1.17 7.89 -57.39
N PRO A 1061 -0.90 6.58 -57.66
CA PRO A 1061 -0.52 5.58 -56.64
C PRO A 1061 0.29 4.30 -57.03
N ARG A 1062 0.67 3.56 -55.97
CA ARG A 1062 0.62 2.07 -55.80
C ARG A 1062 1.67 1.10 -56.43
N GLN A 1063 2.20 0.29 -55.48
CA GLN A 1063 2.28 -1.20 -55.44
C GLN A 1063 3.59 -1.97 -55.76
N ARG A 1064 3.93 -2.86 -54.79
CA ARG A 1064 4.49 -4.24 -54.83
C ARG A 1064 5.22 -4.69 -56.12
N SER A 1065 6.37 -5.36 -56.08
CA SER A 1065 6.62 -6.64 -55.35
C SER A 1065 8.14 -6.91 -55.14
N GLN A 1066 8.58 -7.39 -53.97
CA GLN A 1066 9.03 -8.78 -53.64
C GLN A 1066 10.31 -9.35 -54.31
N THR A 1067 11.05 -10.12 -53.48
CA THR A 1067 11.88 -11.31 -53.78
C THR A 1067 13.21 -11.22 -54.55
N ALA A 1068 14.30 -11.46 -53.80
CA ALA A 1068 15.13 -12.70 -53.82
C ALA A 1068 16.57 -12.65 -54.40
N LEU A 1069 17.47 -13.35 -53.67
CA LEU A 1069 18.79 -13.90 -54.06
C LEU A 1069 19.86 -12.89 -54.52
N GLY A 1070 21.17 -13.02 -54.24
CA GLY A 1070 21.92 -14.07 -53.54
C GLY A 1070 23.20 -14.43 -54.32
N SER A 1071 24.37 -14.45 -53.67
CA SER A 1071 25.71 -14.83 -54.22
C SER A 1071 26.25 -13.99 -55.41
N SER A 1072 27.56 -13.90 -55.68
CA SER A 1072 28.77 -14.10 -54.87
C SER A 1072 30.00 -13.46 -55.58
N ASP A 1073 31.19 -13.67 -55.01
CA ASP A 1073 32.51 -13.71 -55.69
C ASP A 1073 33.26 -12.45 -56.17
N THR A 1074 34.26 -12.11 -55.35
CA THR A 1074 35.72 -12.15 -55.63
C THR A 1074 36.28 -11.66 -56.98
N THR A 1075 37.21 -10.70 -56.89
CA THR A 1075 38.58 -10.64 -57.50
C THR A 1075 39.16 -9.21 -57.36
N GLU A 1076 40.46 -8.94 -57.52
CA GLU A 1076 41.65 -9.49 -56.85
C GLU A 1076 42.86 -8.54 -57.15
N THR A 1077 43.87 -8.47 -56.27
CA THR A 1077 45.14 -7.73 -56.47
C THR A 1077 45.01 -6.18 -56.60
N ARG A 1078 46.02 -5.33 -56.37
CA ARG A 1078 47.49 -5.49 -56.47
C ARG A 1078 48.24 -4.55 -55.51
N VAL A 1079 49.04 -5.16 -54.63
CA VAL A 1079 50.48 -4.92 -54.39
C VAL A 1079 51.07 -3.53 -54.72
N GLU A 1080 51.64 -2.86 -53.72
CA GLU A 1080 53.03 -2.36 -53.78
C GLU A 1080 53.64 -2.16 -52.36
N SER A 1081 54.94 -1.91 -52.26
CA SER A 1081 55.73 -2.10 -51.02
C SER A 1081 56.70 -0.98 -50.69
N ALA A 1082 56.94 -0.71 -49.41
CA ALA A 1082 58.14 0.00 -48.93
C ALA A 1082 58.51 -0.42 -47.49
N ASN A 1083 59.79 -0.67 -47.24
CA ASN A 1083 60.36 -0.94 -45.90
C ASN A 1083 61.00 0.33 -45.31
N GLY A 1084 61.23 0.35 -44.00
CA GLY A 1084 62.41 1.06 -43.45
C GLY A 1084 62.29 1.68 -42.05
N ALA A 1085 62.81 0.97 -41.04
CA ALA A 1085 63.76 1.45 -40.00
C ALA A 1085 63.42 2.69 -39.10
N ALA A 1086 63.86 2.77 -37.85
CA ALA A 1086 64.43 1.77 -36.92
C ALA A 1086 64.36 2.27 -35.46
N SER A 1087 64.81 1.40 -34.54
CA SER A 1087 65.06 1.55 -33.10
C SER A 1087 65.55 2.94 -32.59
N SER A 1088 65.39 3.30 -31.31
CA SER A 1088 66.06 2.59 -30.21
C SER A 1088 65.82 3.19 -28.80
N ALA A 1089 66.38 2.49 -27.80
CA ALA A 1089 66.79 2.94 -26.46
C ALA A 1089 65.71 3.20 -25.38
N ALA A 1090 66.06 2.83 -24.14
CA ALA A 1090 65.25 2.98 -22.94
C ALA A 1090 66.07 3.60 -21.80
N SER A 1091 65.42 4.28 -20.85
CA SER A 1091 66.01 4.64 -19.55
C SER A 1091 64.95 5.00 -18.49
N LYS A 1092 65.28 4.66 -17.23
CA LYS A 1092 64.68 5.21 -15.98
C LYS A 1092 65.56 6.41 -15.52
N PRO A 1093 65.34 7.14 -14.39
CA PRO A 1093 64.33 6.96 -13.33
C PRO A 1093 63.70 8.28 -12.75
N ARG A 1094 62.87 8.13 -11.69
CA ARG A 1094 62.60 9.08 -10.57
C ARG A 1094 62.22 10.56 -10.88
N GLY A 1095 60.98 10.94 -10.54
CA GLY A 1095 60.57 12.35 -10.39
C GLY A 1095 59.23 12.58 -9.66
N ARG A 1096 59.25 13.25 -8.51
CA ARG A 1096 58.11 13.83 -7.76
C ARG A 1096 58.37 15.35 -7.68
N PRO A 1097 57.42 16.26 -7.35
CA PRO A 1097 55.96 16.10 -7.16
C PRO A 1097 55.10 17.30 -7.70
N LYS A 1098 53.80 17.32 -7.31
CA LYS A 1098 52.90 18.50 -7.07
C LYS A 1098 52.21 19.25 -8.26
N LYS A 1099 50.89 19.41 -8.05
CA LYS A 1099 50.00 20.58 -8.32
C LYS A 1099 49.34 20.84 -9.70
N SER A 1100 48.03 20.54 -9.73
CA SER A 1100 46.90 21.46 -10.04
C SER A 1100 46.50 21.83 -11.48
N ILE A 1101 45.23 22.29 -11.61
CA ILE A 1101 44.52 22.82 -12.80
C ILE A 1101 44.13 21.71 -13.80
N SER A 1102 42.88 21.42 -14.20
CA SER A 1102 41.58 22.13 -14.35
C SER A 1102 41.27 22.66 -15.77
N ALA A 1103 40.73 21.77 -16.61
CA ALA A 1103 39.83 22.05 -17.74
C ALA A 1103 38.73 20.96 -17.70
N LYS A 1104 37.40 21.17 -17.81
CA LYS A 1104 36.53 22.25 -18.34
C LYS A 1104 36.32 22.17 -19.86
N MET A 1105 35.03 22.19 -20.26
CA MET A 1105 34.50 22.15 -21.65
C MET A 1105 34.59 20.76 -22.34
N ALA A 1106 33.68 20.37 -23.24
CA ALA A 1106 32.30 20.85 -23.44
C ALA A 1106 31.43 19.81 -24.18
N SER A 1107 30.12 19.99 -24.04
CA SER A 1107 29.00 19.33 -24.72
C SER A 1107 29.18 19.10 -26.22
N ALA A 1108 28.72 17.92 -26.67
CA ALA A 1108 27.91 17.74 -27.87
C ALA A 1108 26.69 16.91 -27.45
#